data_AF-A0A960XF51-F1
#
_entry.id   AF-A0A960XF51-F1
#
_cell.length_a   1.000
_cell.length_b   1.000
_cell.length_c   1.000
_cell.angle_alpha   90.00
_cell.angle_beta   90.00
_cell.angle_gamma   90.00
#
_symmetry.space_group_name_H-M   'P 1'
#
loop_
_entity.id
_entity.type
_entity.pdbx_description
1 polymer ?
#
loop_
_entity_poly.entity_id
_entity_poly.type
_entity_poly.pdbx_seq_one_letter_code
_entity_poly.pdbx_strand_id
1 'polypeptide(L)'
;ALPADSNSWIGFRLGIRGEFNDYRDSALYGTGLELGVTTAGTLFIGEPPGGRADSEHDLRALLLEEGLVLQVKASSENGGGRLTLSATDPVSGTILASVETQVDAGILSGGLALVSHFPEKMGEQNVPSCWFDDWSVSGSKIRMYPERAWGPILFSQYTLSRGTFRITAQLAPVSSEADGQTVNLQINPGTGWTTVEEAGIDPMARTATITVEDWVYQKDIPYRLVYKFRSTTGELRTVEQAGTVRKEPLEKEEVVIAALSCMNDLGFPHPDLTKALKTHDPDMLYFAGDQIYEAVAGYEYVREPLQEATLDYLRKWYLFGWVFRDLLRDRPSITIPDDHDVFQGNIWGAGGVATPPDLPWYLAQTYGGYIMPPAWVNMVQRTQTSHLPDPYDPRPIQRGIGVYFTEMNYAGISFAVLEDRKFKSGPGQIFPELFEDHVWRWNRDWEPEKADRPGAVLLGDRQLNFLEDWAQDWSHHAWIKVALSQTLFSTLHTRSLSDKTGTQERRVMRPGEYPPDDVPSLDFDADGWPQTGRNRAIRALRKGFALHLAGDQHLGSSVRYGVEDFKDSGYSFCVPAISNIWPRRWFPNEGGSNRAPGAPKYTGDFLDGLHNRVSVLAVANPLYTGREPADLYDRATGYGILRFHRKDRSITVECWPRFVQPEDPGALPFDGWPITLNVLDNYAKQPAAYLPELRVSGLEDPVVQVIHEGDNEVVYTLRIQGSKFRPMVFHQGTFTIRISDPDAGLFREVNGLKPGTAGRDSFLEVEF
;
A
#
# COMPACT_ATOMS: atom_id res chain seq x y z
N ALA A 1 -9.27 -35.24 -27.41
CA ALA A 1 -8.13 -36.13 -27.17
C ALA A 1 -6.97 -35.31 -26.65
N LEU A 2 -6.41 -35.69 -25.50
CA LEU A 2 -5.17 -35.08 -25.03
C LEU A 2 -4.07 -35.39 -26.06
N PRO A 3 -3.31 -34.39 -26.53
CA PRO A 3 -2.20 -34.64 -27.45
C PRO A 3 -1.16 -35.51 -26.73
N ALA A 4 -0.73 -36.59 -27.38
CA ALA A 4 0.34 -37.43 -26.87
C ALA A 4 1.65 -36.63 -26.90
N ASP A 5 2.10 -36.20 -25.73
CA ASP A 5 3.23 -35.31 -25.52
C ASP A 5 4.02 -35.80 -24.29
N SER A 6 5.34 -35.71 -24.37
CA SER A 6 6.25 -36.09 -23.29
C SER A 6 6.50 -34.93 -22.32
N ASN A 7 6.18 -33.69 -22.73
CA ASN A 7 6.35 -32.49 -21.91
C ASN A 7 5.09 -32.12 -21.13
N SER A 8 3.91 -32.55 -21.58
CA SER A 8 2.65 -32.40 -20.87
C SER A 8 2.40 -33.56 -19.91
N TRP A 9 2.02 -33.28 -18.67
CA TRP A 9 1.84 -34.33 -17.65
C TRP A 9 0.88 -33.94 -16.53
N ILE A 10 0.40 -34.97 -15.83
CA ILE A 10 -0.55 -34.87 -14.72
C ILE A 10 -0.04 -35.71 -13.56
N GLY A 11 -0.09 -35.20 -12.33
CA GLY A 11 0.36 -35.96 -11.17
C GLY A 11 0.46 -35.15 -9.89
N PHE A 12 1.57 -35.30 -9.20
CA PHE A 12 1.82 -34.75 -7.87
C PHE A 12 3.17 -34.05 -7.81
N ARG A 13 3.24 -33.06 -6.91
CA ARG A 13 4.50 -32.48 -6.42
C ARG A 13 4.62 -32.74 -4.93
N LEU A 14 5.74 -33.32 -4.50
CA LEU A 14 6.01 -33.63 -3.10
C LEU A 14 7.16 -32.81 -2.54
N GLY A 15 7.11 -32.53 -1.24
CA GLY A 15 8.21 -31.84 -0.55
C GLY A 15 8.35 -30.38 -0.95
N ILE A 16 7.22 -29.73 -1.27
CA ILE A 16 7.20 -28.36 -1.80
C ILE A 16 7.81 -27.39 -0.79
N ARG A 17 8.83 -26.65 -1.22
CA ARG A 17 9.47 -25.59 -0.42
C ARG A 17 9.82 -24.40 -1.30
N GLY A 18 9.44 -23.22 -0.82
CA GLY A 18 9.94 -21.96 -1.37
C GLY A 18 11.23 -21.49 -0.69
N GLU A 19 11.70 -20.31 -1.08
CA GLU A 19 12.97 -19.74 -0.66
C GLU A 19 12.98 -19.28 0.80
N PHE A 20 11.85 -18.80 1.31
CA PHE A 20 11.76 -18.11 2.60
C PHE A 20 11.26 -19.01 3.74
N ASN A 21 11.12 -20.32 3.49
CA ASN A 21 10.70 -21.32 4.49
C ASN A 21 9.36 -20.96 5.18
N ASP A 22 8.48 -20.27 4.46
CA ASP A 22 7.09 -20.01 4.85
C ASP A 22 6.16 -20.85 3.96
N TYR A 23 5.03 -21.28 4.52
CA TYR A 23 4.07 -22.11 3.78
C TYR A 23 3.39 -21.34 2.65
N ARG A 24 3.29 -20.01 2.74
CA ARG A 24 2.66 -19.14 1.73
C ARG A 24 3.57 -18.98 0.53
N ASP A 25 4.84 -18.68 0.79
CA ASP A 25 5.93 -18.72 -0.20
C ASP A 25 5.99 -20.10 -0.88
N SER A 26 6.03 -21.17 -0.08
CA SER A 26 6.01 -22.54 -0.63
C SER A 26 4.77 -22.83 -1.47
N ALA A 27 3.61 -22.25 -1.16
CA ALA A 27 2.39 -22.46 -1.95
C ALA A 27 2.42 -21.75 -3.32
N LEU A 28 3.20 -20.67 -3.45
CA LEU A 28 3.27 -19.87 -4.69
C LEU A 28 4.48 -20.23 -5.55
N TYR A 29 5.67 -20.25 -4.95
CA TYR A 29 6.95 -20.42 -5.66
C TYR A 29 7.61 -21.77 -5.38
N GLY A 30 7.02 -22.56 -4.49
CA GLY A 30 7.67 -23.77 -4.02
C GLY A 30 7.89 -24.78 -5.14
N THR A 31 9.13 -25.26 -5.20
CA THR A 31 9.52 -26.38 -6.04
C THR A 31 9.57 -27.66 -5.19
N GLY A 32 9.51 -28.81 -5.83
CA GLY A 32 9.50 -30.10 -5.16
C GLY A 32 9.78 -31.23 -6.13
N LEU A 33 9.71 -32.45 -5.62
CA LEU A 33 9.85 -33.65 -6.45
C LEU A 33 8.57 -33.87 -7.25
N GLU A 34 8.68 -33.84 -8.58
CA GLU A 34 7.58 -34.13 -9.49
C GLU A 34 7.43 -35.64 -9.72
N LEU A 35 6.18 -36.09 -9.86
CA LEU A 35 5.88 -37.46 -10.24
C LEU A 35 4.49 -37.53 -10.85
N GLY A 36 4.33 -38.32 -11.89
CA GLY A 36 3.07 -38.39 -12.59
C GLY A 36 3.11 -39.25 -13.83
N VAL A 37 2.17 -38.97 -14.72
CA VAL A 37 2.03 -39.60 -16.02
C VAL A 37 2.07 -38.51 -17.09
N THR A 38 2.90 -38.69 -18.12
CA THR A 38 2.90 -37.82 -19.31
C THR A 38 1.64 -38.09 -20.14
N THR A 39 1.23 -37.17 -21.01
CA THR A 39 0.11 -37.44 -21.93
C THR A 39 0.45 -38.48 -23.00
N ALA A 40 1.74 -38.80 -23.18
CA ALA A 40 2.20 -39.97 -23.92
C ALA A 40 1.99 -41.31 -23.18
N GLY A 41 1.67 -41.29 -21.88
CA GLY A 41 1.38 -42.49 -21.07
C GLY A 41 2.56 -43.03 -20.26
N THR A 42 3.65 -42.26 -20.13
CA THR A 42 4.85 -42.69 -19.41
C THR A 42 4.80 -42.23 -17.95
N LEU A 43 4.96 -43.16 -17.00
CA LEU A 43 5.10 -42.83 -15.58
C LEU A 43 6.51 -42.36 -15.25
N PHE A 44 6.63 -41.37 -14.35
CA PHE A 44 7.93 -40.87 -13.91
C PHE A 44 7.94 -40.43 -12.44
N ILE A 45 9.14 -40.43 -11.85
CA ILE A 45 9.45 -39.79 -10.56
C ILE A 45 10.76 -39.00 -10.76
N GLY A 46 10.74 -37.70 -10.56
CA GLY A 46 11.82 -36.77 -10.90
C GLY A 46 11.50 -35.98 -12.17
N GLU A 47 12.49 -35.83 -13.05
CA GLU A 47 12.32 -35.12 -14.31
C GLU A 47 11.39 -35.90 -15.26
N PRO A 48 10.39 -35.25 -15.89
CA PRO A 48 9.62 -35.89 -16.95
C PRO A 48 10.56 -36.22 -18.14
N PRO A 49 10.37 -37.36 -18.81
CA PRO A 49 11.23 -37.76 -19.92
C PRO A 49 11.09 -36.76 -21.08
N GLY A 50 12.09 -35.89 -21.28
CA GLY A 50 12.13 -34.87 -22.35
C GLY A 50 12.35 -35.40 -23.77
N GLY A 51 11.84 -36.58 -24.08
CA GLY A 51 12.00 -37.29 -25.36
C GLY A 51 11.07 -38.50 -25.46
N ARG A 52 10.83 -38.97 -26.69
CA ARG A 52 9.89 -40.08 -26.99
C ARG A 52 10.14 -41.31 -26.10
N ALA A 53 9.06 -41.78 -25.49
CA ALA A 53 8.82 -43.13 -24.99
C ALA A 53 9.81 -44.20 -25.53
N ASP A 54 10.78 -44.57 -24.69
CA ASP A 54 11.66 -45.72 -24.89
C ASP A 54 11.22 -46.82 -23.92
N SER A 55 10.36 -47.76 -24.37
CA SER A 55 10.23 -49.17 -23.90
C SER A 55 8.79 -49.69 -23.65
N GLU A 56 8.66 -51.02 -23.58
CA GLU A 56 7.45 -51.86 -23.47
C GLU A 56 6.56 -51.63 -22.21
N HIS A 57 6.68 -50.50 -21.52
CA HIS A 57 6.01 -50.20 -20.24
C HIS A 57 5.10 -48.96 -20.25
N ASP A 58 4.90 -48.35 -21.42
CA ASP A 58 4.02 -47.19 -21.56
C ASP A 58 2.53 -47.56 -21.55
N LEU A 59 1.74 -46.78 -20.80
CA LEU A 59 0.29 -46.82 -20.89
C LEU A 59 -0.12 -46.33 -22.28
N ARG A 60 -1.07 -47.01 -22.93
CA ARG A 60 -1.64 -46.47 -24.17
C ARG A 60 -2.29 -45.12 -23.84
N ALA A 61 -2.00 -44.06 -24.61
CA ALA A 61 -2.58 -42.73 -24.41
C ALA A 61 -4.12 -42.72 -24.32
N LEU A 62 -4.79 -43.69 -24.96
CA LEU A 62 -6.25 -43.92 -24.85
C LEU A 62 -6.73 -44.20 -23.41
N LEU A 63 -5.90 -44.81 -22.55
CA LEU A 63 -6.24 -45.08 -21.14
C LEU A 63 -6.29 -43.79 -20.30
N LEU A 64 -5.67 -42.70 -20.75
CA LEU A 64 -5.80 -41.39 -20.10
C LEU A 64 -7.19 -40.77 -20.36
N GLU A 65 -7.86 -41.13 -21.46
CA GLU A 65 -9.21 -40.63 -21.77
C GLU A 65 -10.30 -41.31 -20.92
N GLU A 66 -10.06 -42.55 -20.49
CA GLU A 66 -10.98 -43.32 -19.63
C GLU A 66 -10.82 -43.01 -18.13
N GLY A 67 -9.75 -42.28 -17.77
CA GLY A 67 -9.40 -41.93 -16.40
C GLY A 67 -8.48 -42.97 -15.73
N LEU A 68 -7.68 -42.51 -14.77
CA LEU A 68 -6.70 -43.32 -14.05
C LEU A 68 -6.73 -43.01 -12.56
N VAL A 69 -6.48 -44.01 -11.73
CA VAL A 69 -6.13 -43.81 -10.32
C VAL A 69 -4.61 -43.79 -10.19
N LEU A 70 -4.04 -42.62 -9.92
CA LEU A 70 -2.63 -42.48 -9.57
C LEU A 70 -2.45 -42.62 -8.06
N GLN A 71 -1.62 -43.57 -7.64
CA GLN A 71 -1.31 -43.79 -6.23
C GLN A 71 0.19 -43.68 -5.98
N VAL A 72 0.53 -42.85 -4.97
CA VAL A 72 1.90 -42.67 -4.48
C VAL A 72 2.03 -43.32 -3.10
N LYS A 73 3.03 -44.18 -2.94
CA LYS A 73 3.40 -44.75 -1.63
C LYS A 73 4.82 -44.34 -1.27
N ALA A 74 4.98 -43.85 -0.05
CA ALA A 74 6.29 -43.53 0.54
C ALA A 74 6.52 -44.42 1.76
N SER A 75 7.62 -45.16 1.79
CA SER A 75 8.08 -45.92 2.96
C SER A 75 9.50 -45.53 3.33
N SER A 76 9.89 -45.73 4.59
CA SER A 76 11.28 -45.52 5.03
C SER A 76 12.01 -46.85 5.07
N GLU A 77 13.14 -46.93 4.38
CA GLU A 77 14.02 -48.09 4.38
C GLU A 77 15.47 -47.62 4.45
N ASN A 78 16.27 -48.22 5.35
CA ASN A 78 17.72 -47.98 5.44
C ASN A 78 18.16 -46.49 5.54
N GLY A 79 17.32 -45.61 6.09
CA GLY A 79 17.60 -44.17 6.20
C GLY A 79 17.21 -43.33 4.97
N GLY A 80 16.84 -43.98 3.85
CA GLY A 80 16.22 -43.35 2.68
C GLY A 80 14.70 -43.50 2.66
N GLY A 81 14.04 -42.75 1.77
CA GLY A 81 12.62 -42.90 1.45
C GLY A 81 12.46 -43.67 0.15
N ARG A 82 11.79 -44.84 0.17
CA ARG A 82 11.35 -45.51 -1.05
C ARG A 82 10.05 -44.87 -1.51
N LEU A 83 10.01 -44.41 -2.75
CA LEU A 83 8.81 -43.91 -3.42
C LEU A 83 8.37 -44.86 -4.52
N THR A 84 7.07 -45.17 -4.55
CA THR A 84 6.43 -45.92 -5.63
C THR A 84 5.26 -45.12 -6.18
N LEU A 85 5.25 -44.88 -7.48
CA LEU A 85 4.12 -44.34 -8.23
C LEU A 85 3.50 -45.46 -9.05
N SER A 86 2.17 -45.63 -8.93
CA SER A 86 1.42 -46.64 -9.69
C SER A 86 0.20 -46.01 -10.36
N ALA A 87 -0.10 -46.47 -11.56
CA ALA A 87 -1.33 -46.15 -12.29
C ALA A 87 -2.22 -47.40 -12.33
N THR A 88 -3.47 -47.23 -11.92
CA THR A 88 -4.46 -48.31 -11.80
C THR A 88 -5.68 -47.98 -12.63
N ASP A 89 -6.22 -48.99 -13.30
CA ASP A 89 -7.50 -48.91 -14.00
C ASP A 89 -8.64 -48.73 -12.97
N PRO A 90 -9.48 -47.68 -13.10
CA PRO A 90 -10.49 -47.35 -12.10
C PRO A 90 -11.62 -48.38 -12.01
N VAL A 91 -11.85 -49.18 -13.06
CA VAL A 91 -12.98 -50.12 -13.14
C VAL A 91 -12.61 -51.50 -12.59
N SER A 92 -11.47 -52.03 -13.04
CA SER A 92 -10.97 -53.35 -12.69
C SER A 92 -10.09 -53.36 -11.43
N GLY A 93 -9.51 -52.21 -11.06
CA GLY A 93 -8.53 -52.10 -9.98
C GLY A 93 -7.17 -52.72 -10.32
N THR A 94 -6.91 -53.04 -11.59
CA THR A 94 -5.65 -53.65 -12.03
C THR A 94 -4.55 -52.59 -12.15
N ILE A 95 -3.37 -52.85 -11.59
CA ILE A 95 -2.19 -52.00 -11.79
C ILE A 95 -1.77 -52.11 -13.26
N LEU A 96 -1.84 -51.00 -13.97
CA LEU A 96 -1.48 -50.91 -15.39
C LEU A 96 0.02 -50.65 -15.57
N ALA A 97 0.60 -49.82 -14.71
CA ALA A 97 2.03 -49.51 -14.69
C ALA A 97 2.49 -49.07 -13.29
N SER A 98 3.77 -49.25 -12.99
CA SER A 98 4.38 -48.78 -11.73
C SER A 98 5.85 -48.45 -11.94
N VAL A 99 6.31 -47.40 -11.26
CA VAL A 99 7.72 -47.00 -11.19
C VAL A 99 8.10 -46.78 -9.73
N GLU A 100 9.34 -47.09 -9.37
CA GLU A 100 9.86 -46.88 -8.02
C GLU A 100 11.26 -46.27 -8.03
N THR A 101 11.58 -45.51 -6.98
CA THR A 101 12.90 -44.93 -6.77
C THR A 101 13.21 -44.75 -5.28
N GLN A 102 14.49 -44.56 -4.96
CA GLN A 102 14.96 -44.17 -3.63
C GLN A 102 15.26 -42.67 -3.63
N VAL A 103 14.78 -41.96 -2.61
CA VAL A 103 15.03 -40.52 -2.44
C VAL A 103 15.52 -40.22 -1.03
N ASP A 104 16.30 -39.15 -0.91
CA ASP A 104 16.63 -38.61 0.39
C ASP A 104 15.37 -38.12 1.11
N ALA A 105 15.22 -38.51 2.38
CA ALA A 105 14.04 -38.16 3.16
C ALA A 105 13.84 -36.64 3.29
N GLY A 106 14.91 -35.86 3.17
CA GLY A 106 14.87 -34.40 3.17
C GLY A 106 14.10 -33.80 1.99
N ILE A 107 14.14 -34.45 0.82
CA ILE A 107 13.44 -34.02 -0.40
C ILE A 107 11.92 -34.12 -0.23
N LEU A 108 11.44 -35.05 0.59
CA LEU A 108 10.01 -35.28 0.82
C LEU A 108 9.39 -34.39 1.88
N SER A 109 10.19 -33.57 2.56
CA SER A 109 9.68 -32.70 3.62
C SER A 109 9.24 -31.38 3.02
N GLY A 110 7.95 -31.04 3.11
CA GLY A 110 7.40 -29.82 2.56
C GLY A 110 5.90 -29.96 2.29
N GLY A 111 5.36 -29.10 1.43
CA GLY A 111 3.98 -29.17 0.96
C GLY A 111 3.73 -30.31 -0.03
N LEU A 112 2.46 -30.48 -0.39
CA LEU A 112 1.96 -31.45 -1.37
C LEU A 112 1.03 -30.71 -2.33
N ALA A 113 1.14 -30.98 -3.63
CA ALA A 113 0.24 -30.43 -4.63
C ALA A 113 -0.17 -31.47 -5.66
N LEU A 114 -1.35 -31.26 -6.24
CA LEU A 114 -1.76 -31.85 -7.50
C LEU A 114 -1.22 -30.98 -8.64
N VAL A 115 -0.74 -31.59 -9.72
CA VAL A 115 -0.11 -30.87 -10.83
C VAL A 115 -0.77 -31.21 -12.14
N SER A 116 -1.15 -30.17 -12.89
CA SER A 116 -1.59 -30.22 -14.28
C SER A 116 -0.61 -29.35 -15.08
N HIS A 117 0.39 -29.96 -15.71
CA HIS A 117 1.44 -29.25 -16.43
C HIS A 117 1.26 -29.40 -17.94
N PHE A 118 0.91 -28.30 -18.61
CA PHE A 118 0.64 -28.23 -20.04
C PHE A 118 1.31 -26.95 -20.59
N PRO A 119 2.62 -27.01 -20.90
CA PRO A 119 3.42 -25.82 -21.18
C PRO A 119 3.11 -25.18 -22.54
N GLU A 120 2.61 -25.98 -23.49
CA GLU A 120 2.18 -25.49 -24.79
C GLU A 120 0.67 -25.23 -24.82
N LYS A 121 0.26 -24.13 -25.46
CA LYS A 121 -1.16 -23.86 -25.71
C LYS A 121 -1.76 -24.97 -26.58
N MET A 122 -2.80 -25.64 -26.08
CA MET A 122 -3.58 -26.59 -26.86
C MET A 122 -4.56 -25.87 -27.80
N GLY A 123 -4.05 -25.35 -28.91
CA GLY A 123 -4.84 -24.63 -29.92
C GLY A 123 -5.23 -23.22 -29.50
N GLU A 124 -6.19 -22.62 -30.23
CA GLU A 124 -6.64 -21.24 -30.02
C GLU A 124 -7.68 -21.10 -28.90
N GLN A 125 -8.35 -22.19 -28.51
CA GLN A 125 -9.40 -22.20 -27.49
C GLN A 125 -8.87 -22.76 -26.17
N ASN A 126 -9.32 -22.19 -25.05
CA ASN A 126 -9.08 -22.76 -23.73
C ASN A 126 -9.92 -24.03 -23.56
N VAL A 127 -9.29 -25.19 -23.69
CA VAL A 127 -9.92 -26.50 -23.44
C VAL A 127 -9.50 -26.98 -22.05
N PRO A 128 -10.42 -27.51 -21.22
CA PRO A 128 -10.05 -28.14 -19.95
C PRO A 128 -8.97 -29.21 -20.16
N SER A 129 -7.90 -29.16 -19.36
CA SER A 129 -6.79 -30.11 -19.46
C SER A 129 -7.13 -31.44 -18.78
N CYS A 130 -7.34 -31.42 -17.47
CA CYS A 130 -7.73 -32.57 -16.67
C CYS A 130 -8.50 -32.12 -15.42
N TRP A 131 -9.13 -33.09 -14.76
CA TRP A 131 -9.80 -32.92 -13.48
C TRP A 131 -9.29 -33.99 -12.52
N PHE A 132 -9.17 -33.60 -11.26
CA PHE A 132 -8.88 -34.50 -10.15
C PHE A 132 -10.16 -34.70 -9.35
N ASP A 133 -10.38 -35.93 -8.89
CA ASP A 133 -11.48 -36.26 -8.00
C ASP A 133 -10.99 -37.19 -6.88
N ASP A 134 -11.72 -37.22 -5.76
CA ASP A 134 -11.48 -38.11 -4.62
C ASP A 134 -10.02 -38.12 -4.09
N TRP A 135 -9.34 -36.98 -4.14
CA TRP A 135 -7.97 -36.86 -3.62
C TRP A 135 -7.95 -37.13 -2.11
N SER A 136 -7.10 -38.07 -1.70
CA SER A 136 -6.85 -38.39 -0.31
C SER A 136 -5.35 -38.48 -0.01
N VAL A 137 -4.98 -38.14 1.23
CA VAL A 137 -3.62 -38.26 1.75
C VAL A 137 -3.66 -38.78 3.17
N SER A 138 -2.79 -39.74 3.51
CA SER A 138 -2.71 -40.29 4.85
C SER A 138 -1.31 -40.81 5.14
N GLY A 139 -0.99 -40.98 6.43
CA GLY A 139 0.29 -41.54 6.88
C GLY A 139 0.87 -40.82 8.09
N SER A 140 1.82 -41.47 8.77
CA SER A 140 2.44 -40.97 10.01
C SER A 140 3.33 -39.72 9.82
N LYS A 141 3.59 -39.32 8.56
CA LYS A 141 4.43 -38.16 8.20
C LYS A 141 3.62 -36.96 7.71
N ILE A 142 2.29 -37.05 7.72
CA ILE A 142 1.40 -35.95 7.33
C ILE A 142 1.02 -35.14 8.57
N ARG A 143 1.07 -33.81 8.45
CA ARG A 143 0.56 -32.87 9.45
C ARG A 143 -0.43 -31.93 8.80
N MET A 144 -1.54 -31.68 9.47
CA MET A 144 -2.56 -30.73 9.05
C MET A 144 -2.51 -29.47 9.90
N TYR A 145 -2.73 -28.32 9.27
CA TYR A 145 -2.75 -27.01 9.90
C TYR A 145 -4.03 -26.28 9.49
N PRO A 146 -5.20 -26.61 10.09
CA PRO A 146 -6.48 -25.98 9.73
C PRO A 146 -6.48 -24.45 9.84
N GLU A 147 -5.68 -23.90 10.74
CA GLU A 147 -5.49 -22.46 10.92
C GLU A 147 -4.84 -21.76 9.72
N ARG A 148 -4.22 -22.52 8.80
CA ARG A 148 -3.62 -21.99 7.56
C ARG A 148 -4.61 -21.99 6.38
N ALA A 149 -5.86 -22.40 6.60
CA ALA A 149 -6.88 -22.37 5.57
C ALA A 149 -7.07 -20.95 5.00
N TRP A 150 -7.25 -20.87 3.68
CA TRP A 150 -7.37 -19.62 2.93
C TRP A 150 -8.73 -19.52 2.26
N GLY A 151 -9.59 -18.64 2.80
CA GLY A 151 -10.94 -18.40 2.29
C GLY A 151 -12.03 -19.27 2.92
N PRO A 152 -13.30 -19.09 2.50
CA PRO A 152 -13.77 -18.12 1.51
C PRO A 152 -13.71 -16.66 1.97
N ILE A 153 -13.73 -16.37 3.28
CA ILE A 153 -13.37 -15.03 3.79
C ILE A 153 -11.84 -14.98 3.92
N LEU A 154 -11.20 -14.09 3.17
CA LEU A 154 -9.74 -14.01 3.05
C LEU A 154 -9.18 -13.10 4.15
N PHE A 155 -9.66 -11.87 4.22
CA PHE A 155 -9.27 -10.89 5.21
C PHE A 155 -10.32 -9.79 5.33
N SER A 156 -10.11 -8.87 6.25
CA SER A 156 -10.94 -7.70 6.45
C SER A 156 -10.08 -6.47 6.71
N GLN A 157 -10.62 -5.29 6.43
CA GLN A 157 -10.05 -3.99 6.76
C GLN A 157 -11.13 -3.14 7.41
N TYR A 158 -10.78 -2.28 8.37
CA TYR A 158 -11.76 -1.43 9.02
C TYR A 158 -11.22 -0.05 9.38
N THR A 159 -12.13 0.92 9.50
CA THR A 159 -11.87 2.22 10.13
C THR A 159 -12.83 2.44 11.29
N LEU A 160 -12.39 3.29 12.23
CA LEU A 160 -13.24 3.88 13.25
C LEU A 160 -13.07 5.39 13.15
N SER A 161 -14.15 6.12 12.89
CA SER A 161 -14.11 7.57 12.72
C SER A 161 -15.43 8.18 13.17
N ARG A 162 -15.38 9.19 14.06
CA ARG A 162 -16.55 9.98 14.47
C ARG A 162 -17.74 9.14 14.99
N GLY A 163 -17.44 8.03 15.67
CA GLY A 163 -18.46 7.10 16.16
C GLY A 163 -19.01 6.14 15.10
N THR A 164 -18.43 6.07 13.91
CA THR A 164 -18.80 5.11 12.87
C THR A 164 -17.74 4.03 12.76
N PHE A 165 -18.14 2.77 12.92
CA PHE A 165 -17.31 1.60 12.63
C PHE A 165 -17.66 1.06 11.24
N ARG A 166 -16.69 1.04 10.33
CA ARG A 166 -16.89 0.53 8.97
C ARG A 166 -15.86 -0.55 8.64
N ILE A 167 -16.34 -1.71 8.23
CA ILE A 167 -15.52 -2.89 7.93
C ILE A 167 -15.85 -3.45 6.56
N THR A 168 -14.83 -3.78 5.77
CA THR A 168 -14.97 -4.52 4.52
C THR A 168 -14.36 -5.90 4.67
N ALA A 169 -15.15 -6.94 4.38
CA ALA A 169 -14.69 -8.31 4.21
C ALA A 169 -14.30 -8.55 2.74
N GLN A 170 -13.10 -9.08 2.49
CA GLN A 170 -12.68 -9.57 1.18
C GLN A 170 -12.90 -11.08 1.09
N LEU A 171 -13.59 -11.54 0.05
CA LEU A 171 -13.88 -12.95 -0.20
C LEU A 171 -13.14 -13.44 -1.45
N ALA A 172 -12.92 -14.76 -1.50
CA ALA A 172 -12.62 -15.48 -2.72
C ALA A 172 -13.85 -15.46 -3.67
N PRO A 173 -13.69 -15.83 -4.95
CA PRO A 173 -14.84 -16.12 -5.80
C PRO A 173 -15.75 -17.19 -5.18
N VAL A 174 -17.04 -16.89 -5.08
CA VAL A 174 -18.08 -17.77 -4.54
C VAL A 174 -19.18 -17.98 -5.58
N SER A 175 -19.91 -19.10 -5.48
CA SER A 175 -21.00 -19.42 -6.42
C SER A 175 -22.19 -18.50 -6.20
N SER A 176 -22.66 -17.85 -7.27
CA SER A 176 -23.89 -17.05 -7.23
C SER A 176 -25.17 -17.89 -7.10
N GLU A 177 -25.10 -19.19 -7.38
CA GLU A 177 -26.26 -20.09 -7.40
C GLU A 177 -26.40 -20.92 -6.12
N ALA A 178 -25.28 -21.43 -5.60
CA ALA A 178 -25.26 -22.42 -4.53
C ALA A 178 -24.88 -21.83 -3.17
N ASP A 179 -24.16 -20.71 -3.13
CA ASP A 179 -23.61 -20.15 -1.91
C ASP A 179 -24.42 -18.97 -1.38
N GLY A 180 -24.26 -18.66 -0.09
CA GLY A 180 -24.82 -17.45 0.50
C GLY A 180 -24.28 -16.21 -0.21
N GLN A 181 -25.10 -15.17 -0.35
CA GLN A 181 -24.71 -13.92 -1.02
C GLN A 181 -24.50 -12.77 -0.02
N THR A 182 -24.43 -13.09 1.28
CA THR A 182 -24.26 -12.10 2.35
C THR A 182 -23.20 -12.52 3.37
N VAL A 183 -22.56 -11.53 3.96
CA VAL A 183 -21.68 -11.67 5.13
C VAL A 183 -22.34 -10.99 6.32
N ASN A 184 -22.37 -11.69 7.46
CA ASN A 184 -22.89 -11.17 8.71
C ASN A 184 -21.74 -10.67 9.60
N LEU A 185 -21.85 -9.45 10.13
CA LEU A 185 -21.00 -8.97 11.21
C LEU A 185 -21.62 -9.32 12.55
N GLN A 186 -20.89 -10.07 13.37
CA GLN A 186 -21.25 -10.31 14.75
C GLN A 186 -20.21 -9.71 15.69
N ILE A 187 -20.68 -9.14 16.80
CA ILE A 187 -19.81 -8.64 17.87
C ILE A 187 -20.11 -9.35 19.18
N ASN A 188 -19.17 -9.30 20.11
CA ASN A 188 -19.36 -9.79 21.47
C ASN A 188 -18.94 -8.73 22.50
N PRO A 189 -19.88 -7.91 22.99
CA PRO A 189 -19.58 -6.90 24.01
C PRO A 189 -19.44 -7.47 25.43
N GLY A 190 -19.45 -8.80 25.59
CA GLY A 190 -19.38 -9.51 26.88
C GLY A 190 -20.65 -10.29 27.23
N THR A 191 -21.72 -10.15 26.44
CA THR A 191 -23.01 -10.82 26.64
C THR A 191 -23.24 -12.00 25.68
N GLY A 192 -22.22 -12.36 24.88
CA GLY A 192 -22.31 -13.36 23.81
C GLY A 192 -22.30 -12.73 22.42
N TRP A 193 -22.25 -13.58 21.39
CA TRP A 193 -22.23 -13.16 19.99
C TRP A 193 -23.61 -12.70 19.53
N THR A 194 -23.68 -11.51 18.94
CA THR A 194 -24.90 -10.96 18.32
C THR A 194 -24.59 -10.44 16.93
N THR A 195 -25.39 -10.81 15.92
CA THR A 195 -25.37 -10.14 14.62
C THR A 195 -25.83 -8.71 14.81
N VAL A 196 -25.01 -7.75 14.38
CA VAL A 196 -25.36 -6.32 14.41
C VAL A 196 -25.77 -5.82 13.04
N GLU A 197 -25.14 -6.33 11.98
CA GLU A 197 -25.44 -5.94 10.60
C GLU A 197 -25.04 -7.06 9.61
N GLU A 198 -25.54 -6.96 8.38
CA GLU A 198 -25.12 -7.80 7.25
C GLU A 198 -24.95 -6.98 5.97
N ALA A 199 -24.14 -7.47 5.05
CA ALA A 199 -23.97 -6.87 3.72
C ALA A 199 -23.95 -7.91 2.61
N GLY A 200 -24.49 -7.52 1.45
CA GLY A 200 -24.38 -8.29 0.22
C GLY A 200 -22.95 -8.31 -0.32
N ILE A 201 -22.57 -9.42 -0.96
CA ILE A 201 -21.26 -9.58 -1.60
C ILE A 201 -21.30 -8.92 -2.98
N ASP A 202 -20.36 -8.01 -3.22
CA ASP A 202 -20.18 -7.40 -4.53
C ASP A 202 -19.70 -8.46 -5.55
N PRO A 203 -20.42 -8.66 -6.67
CA PRO A 203 -20.15 -9.73 -7.62
C PRO A 203 -18.94 -9.46 -8.53
N MET A 204 -18.25 -8.32 -8.40
CA MET A 204 -17.02 -8.02 -9.12
C MET A 204 -15.84 -7.94 -8.15
N ALA A 205 -15.92 -7.09 -7.12
CA ALA A 205 -14.88 -6.90 -6.12
C ALA A 205 -14.77 -8.05 -5.11
N ARG A 206 -15.80 -8.90 -4.98
CA ARG A 206 -15.89 -9.94 -3.93
C ARG A 206 -15.77 -9.34 -2.52
N THR A 207 -16.33 -8.16 -2.32
CA THR A 207 -16.32 -7.45 -1.03
C THR A 207 -17.71 -7.35 -0.42
N ALA A 208 -17.78 -7.44 0.91
CA ALA A 208 -18.98 -7.11 1.69
C ALA A 208 -18.60 -6.02 2.70
N THR A 209 -19.15 -4.81 2.51
CA THR A 209 -18.86 -3.63 3.35
C THR A 209 -20.03 -3.38 4.28
N ILE A 210 -19.74 -3.33 5.57
CA ILE A 210 -20.71 -3.18 6.65
C ILE A 210 -20.37 -1.91 7.43
N THR A 211 -21.37 -1.07 7.67
CA THR A 211 -21.24 0.15 8.48
C THR A 211 -22.13 0.03 9.71
N VAL A 212 -21.57 0.29 10.88
CA VAL A 212 -22.27 0.40 12.16
C VAL A 212 -22.10 1.82 12.66
N GLU A 213 -23.17 2.59 12.56
CA GLU A 213 -23.25 3.93 13.15
C GLU A 213 -23.40 3.85 14.67
N ASP A 214 -23.20 4.98 15.35
CA ASP A 214 -23.34 5.09 16.82
C ASP A 214 -22.52 4.03 17.59
N TRP A 215 -21.28 3.81 17.16
CA TRP A 215 -20.32 2.93 17.82
C TRP A 215 -19.90 3.50 19.18
N VAL A 216 -20.62 3.11 20.23
CA VAL A 216 -20.46 3.63 21.60
C VAL A 216 -19.43 2.89 22.47
N TYR A 217 -18.78 1.84 21.95
CA TYR A 217 -17.96 0.98 22.80
C TYR A 217 -16.61 1.61 23.17
N GLN A 218 -16.34 1.71 24.47
CA GLN A 218 -15.13 2.31 25.04
C GLN A 218 -14.09 1.28 25.52
N LYS A 219 -14.09 0.10 24.89
CA LYS A 219 -13.20 -1.04 25.15
C LYS A 219 -13.00 -1.85 23.87
N ASP A 220 -12.02 -2.75 23.88
CA ASP A 220 -11.84 -3.71 22.79
C ASP A 220 -13.09 -4.61 22.66
N ILE A 221 -13.59 -4.74 21.43
CA ILE A 221 -14.77 -5.56 21.12
C ILE A 221 -14.37 -6.66 20.12
N PRO A 222 -14.39 -7.94 20.55
CA PRO A 222 -14.27 -9.05 19.63
C PRO A 222 -15.38 -9.00 18.57
N TYR A 223 -15.01 -9.20 17.31
CA TYR A 223 -15.95 -9.36 16.21
C TYR A 223 -15.66 -10.66 15.44
N ARG A 224 -16.66 -11.13 14.69
CA ARG A 224 -16.47 -12.13 13.65
C ARG A 224 -17.33 -11.83 12.43
N LEU A 225 -16.75 -12.04 11.25
CA LEU A 225 -17.44 -12.05 9.98
C LEU A 225 -17.87 -13.49 9.70
N VAL A 226 -19.15 -13.70 9.45
CA VAL A 226 -19.75 -15.03 9.28
C VAL A 226 -20.30 -15.17 7.88
N TYR A 227 -19.83 -16.20 7.18
CA TYR A 227 -20.25 -16.55 5.83
C TYR A 227 -20.72 -18.00 5.76
N LYS A 228 -21.78 -18.25 4.98
CA LYS A 228 -22.36 -19.59 4.82
C LYS A 228 -22.36 -19.99 3.35
N PHE A 229 -21.90 -21.19 3.04
CA PHE A 229 -21.77 -21.72 1.67
C PHE A 229 -22.14 -23.19 1.61
N ARG A 230 -22.43 -23.73 0.43
CA ARG A 230 -22.72 -25.15 0.27
C ARG A 230 -21.49 -25.87 -0.26
N SER A 231 -21.12 -26.97 0.39
CA SER A 231 -20.09 -27.84 -0.15
C SER A 231 -20.58 -28.58 -1.40
N THR A 232 -19.67 -29.26 -2.10
CA THR A 232 -19.99 -30.09 -3.28
C THR A 232 -20.99 -31.20 -2.99
N THR A 233 -21.14 -31.63 -1.73
CA THR A 233 -22.14 -32.62 -1.29
C THR A 233 -23.49 -31.99 -0.90
N GLY A 234 -23.63 -30.66 -1.03
CA GLY A 234 -24.84 -29.91 -0.68
C GLY A 234 -24.95 -29.49 0.80
N GLU A 235 -24.03 -29.96 1.65
CA GLU A 235 -23.94 -29.60 3.08
C GLU A 235 -23.70 -28.09 3.25
N LEU A 236 -24.51 -27.44 4.09
CA LEU A 236 -24.31 -26.04 4.46
C LEU A 236 -23.15 -25.91 5.46
N ARG A 237 -22.09 -25.22 5.07
CA ARG A 237 -20.92 -24.92 5.89
C ARG A 237 -20.93 -23.46 6.32
N THR A 238 -20.36 -23.20 7.49
CA THR A 238 -20.17 -21.85 8.04
C THR A 238 -18.69 -21.60 8.24
N VAL A 239 -18.20 -20.44 7.79
CA VAL A 239 -16.84 -19.97 8.01
C VAL A 239 -16.91 -18.66 8.78
N GLU A 240 -15.98 -18.51 9.72
CA GLU A 240 -15.87 -17.36 10.59
C GLU A 240 -14.46 -16.77 10.48
N GLN A 241 -14.36 -15.47 10.24
CA GLN A 241 -13.12 -14.72 10.40
C GLN A 241 -13.24 -13.85 11.65
N ALA A 242 -12.49 -14.19 12.69
CA ALA A 242 -12.47 -13.43 13.94
C ALA A 242 -11.46 -12.28 13.91
N GLY A 243 -11.77 -11.21 14.63
CA GLY A 243 -10.91 -10.06 14.85
C GLY A 243 -11.33 -9.28 16.09
N THR A 244 -10.74 -8.10 16.29
CA THR A 244 -11.07 -7.21 17.41
C THR A 244 -11.18 -5.77 16.91
N VAL A 245 -12.28 -5.09 17.19
CA VAL A 245 -12.34 -3.64 17.06
C VAL A 245 -11.64 -3.08 18.29
N ARG A 246 -10.45 -2.50 18.12
CA ARG A 246 -9.70 -1.90 19.22
C ARG A 246 -10.44 -0.69 19.77
N LYS A 247 -10.33 -0.48 21.09
CA LYS A 247 -10.70 0.78 21.71
C LYS A 247 -9.91 1.91 21.06
N GLU A 248 -10.59 2.98 20.67
CA GLU A 248 -9.92 4.19 20.20
C GLU A 248 -8.97 4.73 21.30
N PRO A 249 -7.68 4.94 21.00
CA PRO A 249 -6.68 5.32 22.01
C PRO A 249 -6.69 6.83 22.27
N LEU A 250 -7.88 7.43 22.44
CA LEU A 250 -8.05 8.87 22.69
C LEU A 250 -7.19 9.36 23.87
N GLU A 251 -7.09 8.57 24.94
CA GLU A 251 -6.35 8.92 26.16
C GLU A 251 -4.89 8.43 26.20
N LYS A 252 -4.38 7.87 25.10
CA LYS A 252 -3.01 7.35 25.06
C LYS A 252 -2.02 8.52 24.92
N GLU A 253 -0.98 8.52 25.75
CA GLU A 253 0.09 9.54 25.70
C GLU A 253 0.90 9.49 24.40
N GLU A 254 1.08 8.28 23.85
CA GLU A 254 1.77 8.03 22.58
C GLU A 254 0.87 7.22 21.64
N VAL A 255 0.46 7.81 20.51
CA VAL A 255 -0.24 7.09 19.44
C VAL A 255 0.78 6.69 18.38
N VAL A 256 0.75 5.43 17.94
CA VAL A 256 1.71 4.86 17.00
C VAL A 256 1.04 4.51 15.68
N ILE A 257 1.58 5.00 14.57
CA ILE A 257 1.12 4.67 13.22
C ILE A 257 2.25 3.96 12.48
N ALA A 258 1.95 2.82 11.86
CA ALA A 258 2.86 2.20 10.91
C ALA A 258 2.44 2.54 9.48
N ALA A 259 3.42 2.91 8.65
CA ALA A 259 3.20 3.36 7.29
C ALA A 259 4.02 2.54 6.30
N LEU A 260 3.37 2.11 5.21
CA LEU A 260 3.90 1.15 4.25
C LEU A 260 3.53 1.54 2.82
N SER A 261 4.33 1.12 1.84
CA SER A 261 4.07 1.32 0.41
C SER A 261 4.83 0.28 -0.42
N CYS A 262 4.43 0.08 -1.67
CA CYS A 262 5.24 -0.61 -2.69
C CYS A 262 5.61 -2.04 -2.30
N MET A 263 4.60 -2.91 -2.29
CA MET A 263 4.72 -4.34 -2.00
C MET A 263 4.80 -5.15 -3.28
N ASN A 264 5.99 -5.23 -3.88
CA ASN A 264 6.29 -6.31 -4.81
C ASN A 264 6.36 -7.67 -4.08
N ASP A 265 6.35 -8.76 -4.84
CA ASP A 265 6.33 -10.13 -4.35
C ASP A 265 7.72 -10.70 -3.97
N LEU A 266 8.83 -10.03 -4.30
CA LEU A 266 10.16 -10.42 -3.82
C LEU A 266 10.20 -10.37 -2.27
N GLY A 267 10.55 -11.49 -1.65
CA GLY A 267 10.54 -11.63 -0.19
C GLY A 267 9.17 -11.97 0.41
N PHE A 268 8.15 -12.26 -0.41
CA PHE A 268 6.85 -12.71 0.07
C PHE A 268 7.02 -13.97 0.94
N PRO A 269 6.30 -14.10 2.08
CA PRO A 269 5.22 -13.25 2.58
C PRO A 269 5.67 -12.24 3.64
N HIS A 270 6.92 -11.78 3.58
CA HIS A 270 7.44 -10.72 4.46
C HIS A 270 7.31 -11.00 5.97
N PRO A 271 7.68 -12.21 6.45
CA PRO A 271 7.50 -12.59 7.86
C PRO A 271 8.34 -11.73 8.82
N ASP A 272 9.50 -11.25 8.36
CA ASP A 272 10.39 -10.35 9.09
C ASP A 272 9.73 -8.99 9.38
N LEU A 273 9.11 -8.40 8.35
CA LEU A 273 8.42 -7.12 8.42
C LEU A 273 7.14 -7.23 9.25
N THR A 274 6.30 -8.24 9.00
CA THR A 274 5.07 -8.42 9.78
C THR A 274 5.33 -8.71 11.26
N LYS A 275 6.44 -9.39 11.58
CA LYS A 275 6.92 -9.55 12.96
C LYS A 275 7.31 -8.21 13.58
N ALA A 276 8.13 -7.41 12.90
CA ALA A 276 8.55 -6.11 13.40
C ALA A 276 7.36 -5.17 13.66
N LEU A 277 6.37 -5.14 12.76
CA LEU A 277 5.13 -4.38 12.95
C LEU A 277 4.35 -4.87 14.19
N LYS A 278 4.25 -6.18 14.40
CA LYS A 278 3.62 -6.74 15.61
C LYS A 278 4.36 -6.30 16.87
N THR A 279 5.70 -6.21 16.83
CA THR A 279 6.53 -5.72 17.95
C THR A 279 6.29 -4.23 18.24
N HIS A 280 6.20 -3.39 17.21
CA HIS A 280 5.90 -1.96 17.38
C HIS A 280 4.49 -1.70 17.94
N ASP A 281 3.57 -2.66 17.78
CA ASP A 281 2.16 -2.56 18.15
C ASP A 281 1.49 -1.23 17.72
N PRO A 282 1.47 -0.92 16.41
CA PRO A 282 0.86 0.30 15.93
C PRO A 282 -0.64 0.32 16.24
N ASP A 283 -1.15 1.50 16.58
CA ASP A 283 -2.58 1.75 16.81
C ASP A 283 -3.37 1.85 15.51
N MET A 284 -2.69 2.16 14.39
CA MET A 284 -3.26 2.24 13.04
C MET A 284 -2.21 1.90 11.98
N LEU A 285 -2.67 1.36 10.84
CA LEU A 285 -1.84 1.08 9.67
C LEU A 285 -2.20 2.04 8.52
N TYR A 286 -1.20 2.48 7.78
CA TYR A 286 -1.38 3.23 6.53
C TYR A 286 -0.63 2.55 5.39
N PHE A 287 -1.33 2.26 4.30
CA PHE A 287 -0.78 1.73 3.04
C PHE A 287 -0.95 2.80 1.95
N ALA A 288 0.17 3.39 1.55
CA ALA A 288 0.21 4.61 0.74
C ALA A 288 0.04 4.39 -0.76
N GLY A 289 0.08 3.15 -1.25
CA GLY A 289 0.05 2.87 -2.69
C GLY A 289 0.79 1.58 -3.01
N ASP A 290 0.64 1.10 -4.23
CA ASP A 290 1.32 -0.07 -4.79
C ASP A 290 1.24 -1.29 -3.88
N GLN A 291 0.02 -1.61 -3.44
CA GLN A 291 -0.17 -2.85 -2.67
C GLN A 291 0.02 -4.08 -3.54
N ILE A 292 -0.06 -3.94 -4.86
CA ILE A 292 0.30 -4.94 -5.84
C ILE A 292 1.10 -4.32 -6.99
N TYR A 293 1.79 -5.17 -7.75
CA TYR A 293 2.32 -4.84 -9.06
C TYR A 293 1.62 -5.69 -10.13
N GLU A 294 1.67 -5.26 -11.39
CA GLU A 294 0.98 -5.95 -12.48
C GLU A 294 1.49 -7.36 -12.67
N ALA A 295 2.81 -7.57 -12.61
CA ALA A 295 3.42 -8.89 -12.72
C ALA A 295 3.96 -9.33 -11.36
N VAL A 296 3.23 -10.22 -10.68
CA VAL A 296 3.57 -10.78 -9.37
C VAL A 296 3.09 -12.22 -9.25
N ALA A 297 3.69 -12.98 -8.33
CA ALA A 297 3.43 -14.40 -8.09
C ALA A 297 3.69 -15.30 -9.31
N GLY A 298 4.61 -14.90 -10.19
CA GLY A 298 4.92 -15.62 -11.43
C GLY A 298 3.83 -15.50 -12.50
N TYR A 299 2.87 -14.58 -12.33
CA TYR A 299 1.85 -14.27 -13.32
C TYR A 299 2.14 -12.93 -13.97
N GLU A 300 1.91 -12.86 -15.28
CA GLU A 300 1.76 -11.59 -16.01
C GLU A 300 0.42 -10.92 -15.63
N TYR A 301 -0.02 -9.93 -16.40
CA TYR A 301 -1.30 -9.25 -16.20
C TYR A 301 -2.26 -9.39 -17.39
N VAL A 302 -3.55 -9.36 -17.07
CA VAL A 302 -4.64 -9.41 -18.04
C VAL A 302 -5.42 -8.11 -17.98
N ARG A 303 -5.52 -7.39 -19.10
CA ARG A 303 -6.31 -6.14 -19.20
C ARG A 303 -7.69 -6.37 -19.84
N GLU A 304 -7.84 -7.44 -20.60
CA GLU A 304 -9.09 -7.81 -21.26
C GLU A 304 -9.19 -9.34 -21.45
N PRO A 305 -10.42 -9.91 -21.45
CA PRO A 305 -11.70 -9.25 -21.16
C PRO A 305 -11.85 -8.83 -19.68
N LEU A 306 -12.90 -8.04 -19.39
CA LEU A 306 -13.11 -7.43 -18.06
C LEU A 306 -13.15 -8.47 -16.92
N GLN A 307 -13.75 -9.63 -17.16
CA GLN A 307 -13.94 -10.64 -16.12
C GLN A 307 -12.61 -11.31 -15.74
N GLU A 308 -11.78 -11.64 -16.73
CA GLU A 308 -10.45 -12.22 -16.57
C GLU A 308 -9.51 -11.20 -15.93
N ALA A 309 -9.55 -9.94 -16.38
CA ALA A 309 -8.80 -8.84 -15.76
C ALA A 309 -9.20 -8.62 -14.29
N THR A 310 -10.46 -8.85 -13.95
CA THR A 310 -10.94 -8.78 -12.55
C THR A 310 -10.35 -9.92 -11.73
N LEU A 311 -10.38 -11.15 -12.22
CA LEU A 311 -9.82 -12.31 -11.51
C LEU A 311 -8.30 -12.22 -11.37
N ASP A 312 -7.62 -11.71 -12.39
CA ASP A 312 -6.19 -11.45 -12.40
C ASP A 312 -5.80 -10.43 -11.31
N TYR A 313 -6.49 -9.29 -11.25
CA TYR A 313 -6.32 -8.33 -10.15
C TYR A 313 -6.59 -8.95 -8.78
N LEU A 314 -7.73 -9.61 -8.61
CA LEU A 314 -8.15 -10.13 -7.32
C LEU A 314 -7.14 -11.12 -6.76
N ARG A 315 -6.57 -12.00 -7.60
CA ARG A 315 -5.52 -12.93 -7.20
C ARG A 315 -4.31 -12.20 -6.59
N LYS A 316 -3.91 -11.08 -7.19
CA LYS A 316 -2.77 -10.25 -6.74
C LYS A 316 -3.13 -9.54 -5.43
N TRP A 317 -4.32 -8.95 -5.37
CA TRP A 317 -4.85 -8.32 -4.16
C TRP A 317 -4.96 -9.29 -2.97
N TYR A 318 -5.22 -10.57 -3.22
CA TYR A 318 -5.25 -11.58 -2.17
C TYR A 318 -3.88 -11.82 -1.53
N LEU A 319 -2.76 -11.57 -2.24
CA LEU A 319 -1.42 -11.67 -1.67
C LEU A 319 -1.22 -10.63 -0.57
N PHE A 320 -1.63 -9.38 -0.81
CA PHE A 320 -1.66 -8.33 0.21
C PHE A 320 -2.42 -8.78 1.46
N GLY A 321 -3.64 -9.29 1.26
CA GLY A 321 -4.44 -9.86 2.33
C GLY A 321 -3.73 -10.99 3.07
N TRP A 322 -3.05 -11.88 2.35
CA TRP A 322 -2.38 -13.04 2.95
C TRP A 322 -1.16 -12.65 3.79
N VAL A 323 -0.50 -11.54 3.46
CA VAL A 323 0.58 -10.95 4.25
C VAL A 323 0.02 -10.30 5.52
N PHE A 324 -0.98 -9.42 5.37
CA PHE A 324 -1.36 -8.48 6.43
C PHE A 324 -2.62 -8.85 7.23
N ARG A 325 -3.36 -9.92 6.90
CA ARG A 325 -4.63 -10.30 7.58
C ARG A 325 -4.55 -10.35 9.10
N ASP A 326 -3.41 -10.75 9.65
CA ASP A 326 -3.21 -10.85 11.09
C ASP A 326 -3.15 -9.49 11.78
N LEU A 327 -2.65 -8.47 11.08
CA LEU A 327 -2.57 -7.09 11.56
C LEU A 327 -3.90 -6.36 11.29
N LEU A 328 -4.45 -6.52 10.08
CA LEU A 328 -5.68 -5.84 9.64
C LEU A 328 -6.94 -6.28 10.41
N ARG A 329 -6.96 -7.51 10.95
CA ARG A 329 -8.12 -7.98 11.71
C ARG A 329 -8.31 -7.27 13.05
N ASP A 330 -7.29 -6.58 13.56
CA ASP A 330 -7.37 -5.91 14.86
C ASP A 330 -6.88 -4.47 14.89
N ARG A 331 -6.27 -3.92 13.84
CA ARG A 331 -5.90 -2.50 13.76
C ARG A 331 -6.71 -1.80 12.67
N PRO A 332 -7.23 -0.59 12.93
CA PRO A 332 -7.76 0.25 11.86
C PRO A 332 -6.69 0.47 10.79
N SER A 333 -7.12 0.54 9.55
CA SER A 333 -6.24 0.74 8.39
C SER A 333 -6.80 1.79 7.46
N ILE A 334 -5.91 2.57 6.85
CA ILE A 334 -6.20 3.32 5.63
C ILE A 334 -5.36 2.72 4.52
N THR A 335 -6.01 2.33 3.43
CA THR A 335 -5.35 1.80 2.22
C THR A 335 -5.84 2.59 1.03
N ILE A 336 -4.91 3.10 0.21
CA ILE A 336 -5.23 3.86 -1.01
C ILE A 336 -4.48 3.30 -2.23
N PRO A 337 -5.12 3.26 -3.42
CA PRO A 337 -4.46 2.83 -4.65
C PRO A 337 -3.48 3.87 -5.18
N ASP A 338 -2.41 3.38 -5.79
CA ASP A 338 -1.54 4.14 -6.71
C ASP A 338 -1.56 3.55 -8.13
N ASP A 339 -0.54 3.81 -8.97
CA ASP A 339 -0.48 3.45 -10.39
C ASP A 339 -0.48 1.95 -10.63
N HIS A 340 0.37 1.21 -9.93
CA HIS A 340 0.52 -0.23 -10.15
C HIS A 340 -0.74 -1.01 -9.72
N ASP A 341 -1.48 -0.50 -8.73
CA ASP A 341 -2.77 -1.07 -8.32
C ASP A 341 -3.81 -1.03 -9.45
N VAL A 342 -3.71 -0.04 -10.35
CA VAL A 342 -4.62 0.12 -11.50
C VAL A 342 -4.03 -0.35 -12.83
N PHE A 343 -2.96 -1.14 -12.77
CA PHE A 343 -2.25 -1.73 -13.91
C PHE A 343 -1.65 -0.70 -14.88
N GLN A 344 -1.10 0.38 -14.32
CA GLN A 344 -0.30 1.36 -15.04
C GLN A 344 1.06 1.51 -14.35
N GLY A 345 2.12 1.73 -15.13
CA GLY A 345 3.44 2.00 -14.56
C GLY A 345 3.63 3.45 -14.12
N ASN A 346 2.71 4.33 -14.54
CA ASN A 346 2.52 5.69 -14.04
C ASN A 346 1.07 6.10 -14.27
N ILE A 347 0.44 6.74 -13.29
CA ILE A 347 -0.92 7.23 -13.41
C ILE A 347 -1.00 8.76 -13.28
N TRP A 348 -1.49 9.36 -14.36
CA TRP A 348 -2.00 10.73 -14.36
C TRP A 348 -3.50 10.66 -14.63
N GLY A 349 -4.33 10.62 -13.58
CA GLY A 349 -5.75 10.28 -13.71
C GLY A 349 -6.55 11.24 -14.60
N ALA A 350 -6.07 12.47 -14.80
CA ALA A 350 -6.61 13.47 -15.71
C ALA A 350 -8.14 13.62 -15.64
N GLY A 351 -8.69 13.55 -14.43
CA GLY A 351 -10.13 13.67 -14.20
C GLY A 351 -10.96 12.51 -14.75
N GLY A 352 -10.34 11.35 -14.97
CA GLY A 352 -11.02 10.09 -15.26
C GLY A 352 -11.25 9.84 -16.75
N VAL A 353 -10.52 10.51 -17.64
CA VAL A 353 -10.62 10.25 -19.10
C VAL A 353 -10.06 8.86 -19.46
N ALA A 354 -10.29 8.42 -20.69
CA ALA A 354 -9.59 7.27 -21.25
C ALA A 354 -8.24 7.73 -21.81
N THR A 355 -7.21 6.89 -21.69
CA THR A 355 -5.95 7.12 -22.41
C THR A 355 -6.18 7.05 -23.93
N PRO A 356 -5.36 7.73 -24.75
CA PRO A 356 -5.46 7.64 -26.21
C PRO A 356 -5.35 6.18 -26.71
N PRO A 357 -6.30 5.68 -27.50
CA PRO A 357 -6.32 4.27 -27.93
C PRO A 357 -5.36 3.94 -29.07
N ASP A 358 -4.87 4.96 -29.78
CA ASP A 358 -4.00 4.87 -30.94
C ASP A 358 -2.50 4.88 -30.58
N LEU A 359 -2.17 5.05 -29.30
CA LEU A 359 -0.81 5.02 -28.79
C LEU A 359 -0.49 3.70 -28.07
N PRO A 360 0.78 3.23 -28.11
CA PRO A 360 1.23 2.16 -27.24
C PRO A 360 0.97 2.49 -25.76
N TRP A 361 0.57 1.49 -24.97
CA TRP A 361 0.08 1.70 -23.59
C TRP A 361 1.01 2.57 -22.71
N TYR A 362 2.33 2.36 -22.81
CA TYR A 362 3.35 3.06 -22.01
C TYR A 362 3.49 4.53 -22.38
N LEU A 363 3.11 4.90 -23.61
CA LEU A 363 3.04 6.28 -24.07
C LEU A 363 1.66 6.86 -23.80
N ALA A 364 0.60 6.09 -24.05
CA ALA A 364 -0.79 6.49 -23.83
C ALA A 364 -1.04 6.97 -22.39
N GLN A 365 -0.48 6.28 -21.39
CA GLN A 365 -0.59 6.69 -19.97
C GLN A 365 -0.04 8.11 -19.73
N THR A 366 1.01 8.54 -20.43
CA THR A 366 1.60 9.89 -20.27
C THR A 366 0.68 11.01 -20.76
N TYR A 367 -0.27 10.69 -21.63
CA TYR A 367 -1.34 11.59 -22.05
C TYR A 367 -2.54 11.57 -21.07
N GLY A 368 -2.40 10.92 -19.92
CA GLY A 368 -3.38 10.92 -18.84
C GLY A 368 -4.62 10.06 -19.09
N GLY A 369 -5.35 9.81 -18.01
CA GLY A 369 -6.51 8.93 -17.97
C GLY A 369 -6.17 7.51 -17.52
N TYR A 370 -7.19 6.66 -17.63
CA TYR A 370 -7.13 5.24 -17.28
C TYR A 370 -7.13 4.36 -18.52
N ILE A 371 -6.18 3.43 -18.59
CA ILE A 371 -6.13 2.36 -19.58
C ILE A 371 -7.30 1.40 -19.36
N MET A 372 -7.50 1.00 -18.10
CA MET A 372 -8.56 0.05 -17.72
C MET A 372 -9.95 0.70 -17.80
N PRO A 373 -11.02 -0.08 -18.08
CA PRO A 373 -12.38 0.43 -18.12
C PRO A 373 -12.87 0.88 -16.72
N PRO A 374 -13.82 1.83 -16.64
CA PRO A 374 -14.26 2.43 -15.36
C PRO A 374 -14.78 1.41 -14.35
N ALA A 375 -15.49 0.37 -14.81
CA ALA A 375 -15.99 -0.69 -13.95
C ALA A 375 -14.85 -1.42 -13.21
N TRP A 376 -13.73 -1.68 -13.89
CA TRP A 376 -12.55 -2.30 -13.28
C TRP A 376 -11.86 -1.33 -12.33
N VAL A 377 -11.68 -0.06 -12.71
CA VAL A 377 -11.08 0.97 -11.86
C VAL A 377 -11.90 1.18 -10.57
N ASN A 378 -13.23 1.16 -10.66
CA ASN A 378 -14.11 1.24 -9.49
C ASN A 378 -14.03 -0.03 -8.62
N MET A 379 -13.83 -1.20 -9.22
CA MET A 379 -13.62 -2.45 -8.48
C MET A 379 -12.32 -2.40 -7.66
N VAL A 380 -11.20 -1.97 -8.27
CA VAL A 380 -9.91 -1.77 -7.58
C VAL A 380 -10.01 -0.78 -6.43
N GLN A 381 -10.66 0.38 -6.66
CA GLN A 381 -10.87 1.34 -5.58
C GLN A 381 -11.73 0.73 -4.47
N ARG A 382 -12.80 0.00 -4.82
CA ARG A 382 -13.69 -0.61 -3.83
C ARG A 382 -12.97 -1.62 -2.95
N THR A 383 -12.12 -2.48 -3.51
CA THR A 383 -11.35 -3.49 -2.73
C THR A 383 -10.42 -2.83 -1.71
N GLN A 384 -9.88 -1.66 -2.04
CA GLN A 384 -8.92 -0.96 -1.20
C GLN A 384 -9.54 0.07 -0.25
N THR A 385 -10.57 0.82 -0.67
CA THR A 385 -11.03 2.03 0.03
C THR A 385 -12.46 1.97 0.58
N SER A 386 -13.23 0.92 0.31
CA SER A 386 -14.65 0.86 0.73
C SER A 386 -14.88 0.90 2.25
N HIS A 387 -13.85 0.61 3.05
CA HIS A 387 -13.90 0.68 4.51
C HIS A 387 -13.60 2.08 5.07
N LEU A 388 -13.19 3.04 4.23
CA LEU A 388 -12.93 4.42 4.62
C LEU A 388 -14.24 5.18 4.89
N PRO A 389 -14.19 6.32 5.62
CA PRO A 389 -15.32 7.25 5.71
C PRO A 389 -15.82 7.69 4.33
N ASP A 390 -17.05 8.19 4.27
CA ASP A 390 -17.63 8.62 3.01
C ASP A 390 -16.82 9.76 2.37
N PRO A 391 -16.70 9.83 1.04
CA PRO A 391 -15.92 10.87 0.38
C PRO A 391 -16.47 12.26 0.72
N TYR A 392 -15.58 13.24 0.89
CA TYR A 392 -15.97 14.63 1.16
C TYR A 392 -16.94 15.18 0.09
N ASP A 393 -16.69 14.82 -1.16
CA ASP A 393 -17.59 15.08 -2.28
C ASP A 393 -17.72 13.81 -3.12
N PRO A 394 -18.81 13.04 -3.00
CA PRO A 394 -18.94 11.71 -3.59
C PRO A 394 -19.27 11.71 -5.09
N ARG A 395 -19.35 12.88 -5.75
CA ARG A 395 -19.68 12.95 -7.18
C ARG A 395 -18.62 12.20 -8.01
N PRO A 396 -19.01 11.27 -8.89
CA PRO A 396 -18.04 10.61 -9.76
C PRO A 396 -17.41 11.63 -10.72
N ILE A 397 -16.20 11.33 -11.16
CA ILE A 397 -15.53 12.06 -12.24
C ILE A 397 -15.94 11.48 -13.61
N GLN A 398 -15.19 11.81 -14.66
CA GLN A 398 -15.53 11.35 -16.01
C GLN A 398 -15.61 9.82 -16.09
N ARG A 399 -16.43 9.36 -17.04
CA ARG A 399 -16.74 7.93 -17.27
C ARG A 399 -17.37 7.19 -16.07
N GLY A 400 -17.82 7.90 -15.04
CA GLY A 400 -18.45 7.30 -13.86
C GLY A 400 -17.45 6.70 -12.86
N ILE A 401 -16.19 7.13 -12.90
CA ILE A 401 -15.18 6.70 -11.95
C ILE A 401 -15.45 7.38 -10.59
N GLY A 402 -15.50 6.60 -9.52
CA GLY A 402 -15.70 7.09 -8.16
C GLY A 402 -14.49 7.86 -7.60
N VAL A 403 -14.69 8.43 -6.43
CA VAL A 403 -13.67 9.14 -5.62
C VAL A 403 -13.77 8.65 -4.17
N TYR A 404 -12.67 8.74 -3.43
CA TYR A 404 -12.54 8.33 -2.04
C TYR A 404 -11.83 9.33 -1.13
N PHE A 405 -11.37 10.49 -1.63
CA PHE A 405 -10.75 11.50 -0.76
C PHE A 405 -11.72 11.93 0.36
N THR A 406 -11.25 11.87 1.60
CA THR A 406 -12.07 12.02 2.80
C THR A 406 -11.23 12.39 4.02
N GLU A 407 -11.89 12.62 5.15
CA GLU A 407 -11.26 12.76 6.45
C GLU A 407 -11.57 11.56 7.35
N MET A 408 -10.54 11.01 7.98
CA MET A 408 -10.67 10.07 9.10
C MET A 408 -10.22 10.75 10.40
N ASN A 409 -11.02 10.69 11.45
CA ASN A 409 -10.62 11.12 12.80
C ASN A 409 -10.45 9.89 13.69
N TYR A 410 -9.24 9.66 14.17
CA TYR A 410 -8.93 8.53 15.05
C TYR A 410 -7.84 8.92 16.05
N ALA A 411 -8.06 8.61 17.33
CA ALA A 411 -7.19 8.97 18.45
C ALA A 411 -6.98 10.49 18.63
N GLY A 412 -7.94 11.30 18.16
CA GLY A 412 -7.81 12.75 18.09
C GLY A 412 -6.77 13.22 17.06
N ILE A 413 -6.38 12.37 16.11
CA ILE A 413 -5.60 12.76 14.94
C ILE A 413 -6.57 12.83 13.75
N SER A 414 -6.57 13.96 13.06
CA SER A 414 -7.38 14.21 11.87
C SER A 414 -6.53 13.92 10.62
N PHE A 415 -6.92 12.90 9.86
CA PHE A 415 -6.23 12.43 8.66
C PHE A 415 -6.96 12.90 7.41
N ALA A 416 -6.31 13.70 6.57
CA ALA A 416 -6.77 13.95 5.21
C ALA A 416 -6.28 12.84 4.29
N VAL A 417 -7.20 12.04 3.74
CA VAL A 417 -6.91 11.01 2.75
C VAL A 417 -7.07 11.62 1.36
N LEU A 418 -5.99 11.63 0.57
CA LEU A 418 -5.94 12.23 -0.76
C LEU A 418 -5.98 11.20 -1.89
N GLU A 419 -6.35 11.71 -3.06
CA GLU A 419 -6.24 11.04 -4.35
C GLU A 419 -5.35 11.86 -5.27
N ASP A 420 -4.06 11.95 -4.94
CA ASP A 420 -3.17 12.93 -5.57
C ASP A 420 -2.96 12.66 -7.08
N ARG A 421 -3.11 11.40 -7.48
CA ARG A 421 -3.14 10.93 -8.86
C ARG A 421 -4.39 11.25 -9.65
N LYS A 422 -5.57 11.34 -9.00
CA LYS A 422 -6.89 11.23 -9.66
C LYS A 422 -7.15 12.33 -10.67
N PHE A 423 -6.75 13.55 -10.33
CA PHE A 423 -6.98 14.75 -11.15
C PHE A 423 -5.73 15.20 -11.88
N LYS A 424 -4.58 14.57 -11.59
CA LYS A 424 -3.28 14.98 -12.12
C LYS A 424 -3.26 14.93 -13.64
N SER A 425 -2.83 16.01 -14.27
CA SER A 425 -2.70 16.11 -15.73
C SER A 425 -1.64 15.15 -16.26
N GLY A 426 -1.84 14.58 -17.46
CA GLY A 426 -0.79 13.83 -18.12
C GLY A 426 0.25 14.76 -18.74
N PRO A 427 1.57 14.58 -18.50
CA PRO A 427 2.59 15.46 -19.04
C PRO A 427 2.61 15.44 -20.59
N GLY A 428 2.25 14.33 -21.24
CA GLY A 428 2.12 14.24 -22.69
C GLY A 428 1.04 15.17 -23.27
N GLN A 429 -0.03 15.47 -22.51
CA GLN A 429 -1.03 16.45 -22.94
C GLN A 429 -0.51 17.88 -22.89
N ILE A 430 0.37 18.16 -21.94
CA ILE A 430 0.89 19.50 -21.66
C ILE A 430 2.15 19.80 -22.50
N PHE A 431 2.92 18.75 -22.80
CA PHE A 431 4.21 18.79 -23.48
C PHE A 431 4.30 17.76 -24.62
N PRO A 432 3.38 17.77 -25.62
CA PRO A 432 3.41 16.77 -26.70
C PRO A 432 4.81 16.67 -27.36
N GLU A 433 5.51 17.79 -27.49
CA GLU A 433 6.86 17.87 -28.07
C GLU A 433 7.93 17.07 -27.31
N LEU A 434 7.73 16.78 -26.02
CA LEU A 434 8.66 15.98 -25.22
C LEU A 434 8.40 14.47 -25.34
N PHE A 435 7.17 14.09 -25.67
CA PHE A 435 6.69 12.72 -25.60
C PHE A 435 6.50 12.07 -26.98
N GLU A 436 6.38 12.84 -28.08
CA GLU A 436 6.27 12.32 -29.46
C GLU A 436 7.49 11.50 -29.91
N ASP A 437 8.71 11.84 -29.46
CA ASP A 437 9.97 11.18 -29.90
C ASP A 437 10.68 10.38 -28.78
N HIS A 438 10.01 10.07 -27.66
CA HIS A 438 10.61 9.46 -26.45
C HIS A 438 11.78 10.25 -25.82
N VAL A 439 11.91 11.54 -26.15
CA VAL A 439 13.09 12.36 -25.79
C VAL A 439 13.06 12.83 -24.33
N TRP A 440 11.90 12.86 -23.67
CA TRP A 440 11.76 13.52 -22.36
C TRP A 440 12.71 13.00 -21.26
N ARG A 441 12.95 11.69 -21.17
CA ARG A 441 13.88 11.11 -20.17
C ARG A 441 15.35 11.48 -20.45
N TRP A 442 15.65 11.90 -21.67
CA TRP A 442 17.01 12.07 -22.20
C TRP A 442 17.33 13.50 -22.62
N ASN A 443 16.36 14.42 -22.62
CA ASN A 443 16.59 15.79 -23.01
C ASN A 443 17.41 16.52 -21.93
N ARG A 444 18.73 16.57 -22.13
CA ARG A 444 19.66 17.24 -21.23
C ARG A 444 19.57 18.77 -21.29
N ASP A 445 18.96 19.30 -22.36
CA ASP A 445 18.89 20.73 -22.64
C ASP A 445 17.52 21.32 -22.25
N TRP A 446 16.65 20.53 -21.61
CA TRP A 446 15.36 21.02 -21.16
C TRP A 446 15.47 21.77 -19.83
N GLU A 447 14.96 23.00 -19.82
CA GLU A 447 14.98 23.89 -18.65
C GLU A 447 13.83 23.54 -17.68
N PRO A 448 14.11 23.10 -16.45
CA PRO A 448 13.09 22.71 -15.46
C PRO A 448 12.04 23.78 -15.16
N GLU A 449 12.40 25.06 -15.28
CA GLU A 449 11.49 26.19 -15.10
C GLU A 449 10.34 26.21 -16.11
N LYS A 450 10.49 25.55 -17.26
CA LYS A 450 9.44 25.42 -18.28
C LYS A 450 8.39 24.36 -17.94
N ALA A 451 8.56 23.63 -16.82
CA ALA A 451 7.64 22.59 -16.37
C ALA A 451 6.30 23.12 -15.85
N ASP A 452 6.25 24.35 -15.34
CA ASP A 452 5.00 24.90 -14.83
C ASP A 452 4.23 25.60 -15.97
N ARG A 453 3.29 24.88 -16.58
CA ARG A 453 2.44 25.42 -17.65
C ARG A 453 1.02 25.72 -17.15
N PRO A 454 0.41 26.85 -17.58
CA PRO A 454 -0.99 27.12 -17.31
C PRO A 454 -1.89 25.96 -17.77
N GLY A 455 -2.86 25.60 -16.95
CA GLY A 455 -3.82 24.52 -17.24
C GLY A 455 -3.41 23.13 -16.79
N ALA A 456 -2.17 22.93 -16.33
CA ALA A 456 -1.78 21.68 -15.68
C ALA A 456 -2.35 21.61 -14.26
N VAL A 457 -2.89 20.44 -13.89
CA VAL A 457 -3.61 20.19 -12.64
C VAL A 457 -2.89 19.13 -11.82
N LEU A 458 -2.84 19.31 -10.50
CA LEU A 458 -2.45 18.29 -9.53
C LEU A 458 -3.69 17.68 -8.85
N LEU A 459 -4.11 18.23 -7.71
CA LEU A 459 -5.23 17.69 -6.92
C LEU A 459 -6.63 18.01 -7.48
N GLY A 460 -6.74 19.05 -8.33
CA GLY A 460 -8.02 19.61 -8.77
C GLY A 460 -8.74 20.40 -7.68
N ASP A 461 -9.71 21.24 -8.08
CA ASP A 461 -10.35 22.19 -7.14
C ASP A 461 -11.18 21.49 -6.05
N ARG A 462 -11.74 20.31 -6.32
CA ARG A 462 -12.53 19.56 -5.32
C ARG A 462 -11.70 19.12 -4.12
N GLN A 463 -10.51 18.58 -4.35
CA GLN A 463 -9.59 18.19 -3.27
C GLN A 463 -8.94 19.41 -2.61
N LEU A 464 -8.69 20.49 -3.34
CA LEU A 464 -8.18 21.72 -2.75
C LEU A 464 -9.21 22.38 -1.83
N ASN A 465 -10.50 22.39 -2.20
CA ASN A 465 -11.58 22.85 -1.32
C ASN A 465 -11.70 21.95 -0.08
N PHE A 466 -11.61 20.63 -0.26
CA PHE A 466 -11.54 19.69 0.86
C PHE A 466 -10.39 20.03 1.81
N LEU A 467 -9.17 20.23 1.30
CA LEU A 467 -8.01 20.56 2.13
C LEU A 467 -8.16 21.93 2.84
N GLU A 468 -8.76 22.93 2.19
CA GLU A 468 -9.03 24.23 2.81
C GLU A 468 -10.05 24.14 3.94
N ASP A 469 -11.13 23.37 3.77
CA ASP A 469 -12.12 23.13 4.83
C ASP A 469 -11.53 22.29 5.96
N TRP A 470 -10.84 21.20 5.61
CA TRP A 470 -10.19 20.29 6.55
C TRP A 470 -9.12 21.00 7.38
N ALA A 471 -8.32 21.90 6.80
CA ALA A 471 -7.31 22.66 7.55
C ALA A 471 -7.92 23.55 8.64
N GLN A 472 -9.18 23.97 8.46
CA GLN A 472 -9.92 24.81 9.39
C GLN A 472 -10.69 24.01 10.45
N ASP A 473 -11.11 22.80 10.13
CA ASP A 473 -11.89 21.96 11.04
C ASP A 473 -11.00 21.23 12.05
N TRP A 474 -11.13 21.60 13.33
CA TRP A 474 -10.43 20.94 14.45
C TRP A 474 -11.42 20.29 15.43
N SER A 475 -12.64 19.98 14.97
CA SER A 475 -13.63 19.19 15.70
C SER A 475 -13.18 17.74 15.90
N HIS A 476 -14.01 16.97 16.60
CA HIS A 476 -13.79 15.57 16.95
C HIS A 476 -12.48 15.36 17.73
N HIS A 477 -12.20 16.28 18.65
CA HIS A 477 -11.02 16.26 19.52
C HIS A 477 -9.68 16.25 18.77
N ALA A 478 -9.67 16.71 17.51
CA ALA A 478 -8.46 16.79 16.71
C ALA A 478 -7.41 17.67 17.41
N TRP A 479 -6.22 17.12 17.65
CA TRP A 479 -5.10 17.81 18.28
C TRP A 479 -3.83 17.82 17.41
N ILE A 480 -3.78 16.99 16.37
CA ILE A 480 -2.80 17.01 15.28
C ILE A 480 -3.51 16.70 13.96
N LYS A 481 -2.94 17.19 12.86
CA LYS A 481 -3.36 16.90 11.49
C LYS A 481 -2.28 16.20 10.69
N VAL A 482 -2.68 15.21 9.89
CA VAL A 482 -1.80 14.45 9.00
C VAL A 482 -2.46 14.34 7.63
N ALA A 483 -1.74 14.66 6.56
CA ALA A 483 -2.17 14.39 5.20
C ALA A 483 -1.54 13.08 4.71
N LEU A 484 -2.34 12.26 4.04
CA LEU A 484 -2.00 10.95 3.49
C LEU A 484 -2.17 11.01 1.97
N SER A 485 -1.10 10.73 1.23
CA SER A 485 -1.13 10.69 -0.23
C SER A 485 -0.27 9.56 -0.79
N GLN A 486 -0.37 9.34 -2.10
CA GLN A 486 0.41 8.35 -2.80
C GLN A 486 1.88 8.73 -2.87
N THR A 487 2.20 9.99 -3.24
CA THR A 487 3.59 10.40 -3.47
C THR A 487 3.96 11.76 -2.85
N LEU A 488 5.26 12.02 -2.77
CA LEU A 488 5.83 13.23 -2.20
C LEU A 488 5.54 14.45 -3.09
N PHE A 489 5.19 15.59 -2.48
CA PHE A 489 5.05 16.89 -3.18
C PHE A 489 6.41 17.54 -3.52
N SER A 490 7.35 16.74 -4.02
CA SER A 490 8.69 17.11 -4.52
C SER A 490 9.28 15.94 -5.30
N THR A 491 10.24 16.21 -6.18
CA THR A 491 10.96 15.18 -6.93
C THR A 491 12.27 14.81 -6.23
N LEU A 492 12.24 13.84 -5.31
CA LEU A 492 13.41 13.51 -4.51
C LEU A 492 14.10 12.21 -4.95
N HIS A 493 14.73 12.23 -6.12
CA HIS A 493 15.69 11.20 -6.51
C HIS A 493 16.65 11.72 -7.59
N THR A 494 17.78 11.04 -7.76
CA THR A 494 18.77 11.31 -8.80
C THR A 494 18.66 10.30 -9.94
N ARG A 495 19.07 10.74 -11.13
CA ARG A 495 19.30 9.90 -12.29
C ARG A 495 20.77 9.99 -12.70
N SER A 496 21.31 8.89 -13.21
CA SER A 496 22.64 8.88 -13.80
C SER A 496 22.59 9.50 -15.20
N LEU A 497 23.57 10.33 -15.54
CA LEU A 497 23.71 10.86 -16.90
C LEU A 497 24.26 9.82 -17.89
N SER A 498 24.89 8.75 -17.40
CA SER A 498 25.40 7.65 -18.22
C SER A 498 24.39 6.51 -18.42
N ASP A 499 23.42 6.36 -17.53
CA ASP A 499 22.28 5.46 -17.68
C ASP A 499 21.33 5.98 -18.77
N LYS A 500 21.35 5.36 -19.95
CA LYS A 500 20.47 5.68 -21.10
C LYS A 500 19.23 4.79 -21.20
N THR A 501 19.05 3.89 -20.23
CA THR A 501 18.01 2.86 -20.26
C THR A 501 17.01 3.03 -19.13
N GLY A 502 17.35 3.83 -18.12
CA GLY A 502 16.53 4.02 -16.92
C GLY A 502 16.38 2.70 -16.17
N THR A 503 17.42 1.85 -16.20
CA THR A 503 17.31 0.45 -15.76
C THR A 503 17.32 0.29 -14.25
N GLN A 504 16.70 -0.81 -13.81
CA GLN A 504 16.75 -1.30 -12.42
C GLN A 504 18.17 -1.68 -11.97
N GLU A 505 19.09 -1.91 -12.91
CA GLU A 505 20.48 -2.34 -12.67
C GLU A 505 21.40 -1.15 -12.37
N ARG A 506 21.10 -0.42 -11.29
CA ARG A 506 22.01 0.61 -10.78
C ARG A 506 23.01 -0.02 -9.83
N ARG A 507 24.29 0.34 -10.00
CA ARG A 507 25.33 -0.01 -9.02
C ARG A 507 24.92 0.47 -7.62
N VAL A 508 24.81 -0.47 -6.69
CA VAL A 508 24.62 -0.19 -5.26
C VAL A 508 25.89 0.43 -4.70
N MET A 509 25.74 1.49 -3.91
CA MET A 509 26.85 2.26 -3.35
C MET A 509 27.37 1.64 -2.06
N ARG A 510 28.64 1.88 -1.75
CA ARG A 510 29.15 1.66 -0.39
C ARG A 510 28.85 2.89 0.49
N PRO A 511 28.77 2.74 1.82
CA PRO A 511 28.64 3.89 2.71
C PRO A 511 29.73 4.94 2.43
N GLY A 512 29.29 6.19 2.22
CA GLY A 512 30.17 7.33 1.90
C GLY A 512 30.55 7.48 0.42
N GLU A 513 30.20 6.53 -0.45
CA GLU A 513 30.38 6.65 -1.90
C GLU A 513 29.25 7.47 -2.54
N TYR A 514 29.60 8.29 -3.55
CA TYR A 514 28.64 9.04 -4.36
C TYR A 514 28.96 8.80 -5.85
N PRO A 515 27.98 8.38 -6.67
CA PRO A 515 28.15 8.31 -8.12
C PRO A 515 28.50 9.70 -8.68
N PRO A 516 29.51 9.81 -9.57
CA PRO A 516 30.01 11.09 -10.05
C PRO A 516 29.10 11.79 -11.08
N ASP A 517 28.17 11.06 -11.69
CA ASP A 517 27.33 11.50 -12.80
C ASP A 517 25.84 11.54 -12.45
N ASP A 518 25.49 11.39 -11.17
CA ASP A 518 24.12 11.53 -10.71
C ASP A 518 23.71 13.01 -10.64
N VAL A 519 22.54 13.31 -11.18
CA VAL A 519 21.91 14.64 -11.14
C VAL A 519 20.46 14.50 -10.65
N PRO A 520 19.86 15.54 -10.04
CA PRO A 520 18.43 15.55 -9.74
C PRO A 520 17.60 15.12 -10.95
N SER A 521 16.65 14.21 -10.71
CA SER A 521 15.82 13.66 -11.77
C SER A 521 14.68 14.61 -12.12
N LEU A 522 14.35 14.67 -13.40
CA LEU A 522 13.18 15.38 -13.88
C LEU A 522 12.01 14.40 -13.93
N ASP A 523 11.17 14.43 -12.90
CA ASP A 523 10.08 13.47 -12.74
C ASP A 523 8.73 14.19 -12.66
N PHE A 524 7.92 13.98 -13.69
CA PHE A 524 6.53 14.47 -13.75
C PHE A 524 5.55 13.52 -13.04
N ASP A 525 5.99 12.32 -12.67
CA ASP A 525 5.18 11.36 -11.93
C ASP A 525 5.11 11.73 -10.45
N ALA A 526 6.22 12.08 -9.81
CA ALA A 526 6.19 12.68 -8.47
C ALA A 526 5.35 13.97 -8.43
N ASP A 527 4.82 14.32 -7.26
CA ASP A 527 3.99 15.50 -7.06
C ASP A 527 4.80 16.79 -6.86
N GLY A 528 6.07 16.77 -7.25
CA GLY A 528 6.81 18.00 -7.55
C GLY A 528 6.23 18.77 -8.75
N TRP A 529 5.39 18.12 -9.57
CA TRP A 529 4.74 18.69 -10.73
C TRP A 529 3.22 18.45 -10.73
N PRO A 530 2.40 19.40 -11.25
CA PRO A 530 2.76 20.76 -11.66
C PRO A 530 3.11 21.67 -10.47
N GLN A 531 4.14 22.52 -10.59
CA GLN A 531 4.62 23.34 -9.47
C GLN A 531 3.53 24.26 -8.91
N THR A 532 2.70 24.89 -9.76
CA THR A 532 1.58 25.72 -9.29
C THR A 532 0.56 24.90 -8.48
N GLY A 533 0.20 23.70 -8.95
CA GLY A 533 -0.70 22.79 -8.25
C GLY A 533 -0.14 22.31 -6.90
N ARG A 534 1.12 21.87 -6.91
CA ARG A 534 1.90 21.51 -5.72
C ARG A 534 1.92 22.63 -4.68
N ASN A 535 2.23 23.85 -5.10
CA ASN A 535 2.30 25.00 -4.20
C ASN A 535 0.94 25.35 -3.58
N ARG A 536 -0.17 25.18 -4.31
CA ARG A 536 -1.53 25.33 -3.74
C ARG A 536 -1.78 24.28 -2.65
N ALA A 537 -1.47 23.01 -2.93
CA ALA A 537 -1.65 21.93 -1.97
C ALA A 537 -0.82 22.15 -0.69
N ILE A 538 0.47 22.48 -0.83
CA ILE A 538 1.36 22.74 0.31
C ILE A 538 0.88 23.93 1.15
N ARG A 539 0.34 24.99 0.54
CA ARG A 539 -0.24 26.12 1.29
C ARG A 539 -1.48 25.70 2.08
N ALA A 540 -2.35 24.88 1.51
CA ALA A 540 -3.52 24.35 2.20
C ALA A 540 -3.12 23.48 3.40
N LEU A 541 -2.16 22.56 3.23
CA LEU A 541 -1.63 21.74 4.33
C LEU A 541 -0.99 22.60 5.44
N ARG A 542 -0.25 23.64 5.06
CA ARG A 542 0.39 24.59 5.99
C ARG A 542 -0.62 25.29 6.89
N LYS A 543 -1.79 25.67 6.38
CA LYS A 543 -2.86 26.33 7.16
C LYS A 543 -3.38 25.47 8.33
N GLY A 544 -3.25 24.14 8.24
CA GLY A 544 -3.63 23.19 9.29
C GLY A 544 -2.45 22.62 10.09
N PHE A 545 -1.23 23.14 9.93
CA PHE A 545 -0.02 22.62 10.59
C PHE A 545 0.21 21.11 10.34
N ALA A 546 -0.17 20.63 9.16
CA ALA A 546 -0.20 19.21 8.87
C ALA A 546 1.20 18.63 8.57
N LEU A 547 1.46 17.43 9.08
CA LEU A 547 2.52 16.55 8.57
C LEU A 547 2.02 15.86 7.29
N HIS A 548 2.87 15.71 6.27
CA HIS A 548 2.53 14.98 5.05
C HIS A 548 3.21 13.59 5.00
N LEU A 549 2.43 12.52 4.94
CA LEU A 549 2.91 11.14 4.89
C LEU A 549 2.55 10.50 3.53
N ALA A 550 3.56 10.01 2.82
CA ALA A 550 3.43 9.54 1.43
C ALA A 550 4.23 8.24 1.15
N GLY A 551 4.07 7.67 -0.04
CA GLY A 551 4.75 6.48 -0.58
C GLY A 551 5.34 6.70 -2.00
N ASP A 552 5.19 5.71 -2.88
CA ASP A 552 5.67 5.63 -4.29
C ASP A 552 7.19 5.73 -4.52
N GLN A 553 7.89 6.67 -3.91
CA GLN A 553 9.25 7.02 -4.32
C GLN A 553 10.30 5.92 -4.11
N HIS A 554 9.93 4.75 -3.56
CA HIS A 554 10.85 3.63 -3.29
C HIS A 554 12.11 4.04 -2.52
N LEU A 555 12.01 5.15 -1.80
CA LEU A 555 13.14 5.85 -1.20
C LEU A 555 12.64 6.55 0.05
N GLY A 556 12.85 5.89 1.19
CA GLY A 556 12.49 6.44 2.49
C GLY A 556 13.15 7.81 2.66
N SER A 557 12.38 8.86 2.88
CA SER A 557 12.92 10.22 2.95
C SER A 557 12.10 11.13 3.86
N SER A 558 12.80 11.94 4.64
CA SER A 558 12.20 13.00 5.44
C SER A 558 12.70 14.34 4.94
N VAL A 559 11.76 15.20 4.57
CA VAL A 559 12.03 16.51 3.98
C VAL A 559 11.17 17.59 4.63
N ARG A 560 11.52 18.84 4.37
CA ARG A 560 10.67 20.00 4.62
C ARG A 560 10.43 20.74 3.32
N TYR A 561 9.17 21.05 3.05
CA TYR A 561 8.80 21.74 1.82
C TYR A 561 9.16 23.22 1.87
N GLY A 562 9.55 23.77 0.72
CA GLY A 562 9.64 25.20 0.47
C GLY A 562 8.73 25.63 -0.68
N VAL A 563 7.98 26.72 -0.50
CA VAL A 563 7.15 27.35 -1.52
C VAL A 563 7.75 28.68 -1.95
N GLU A 564 7.85 29.62 -1.01
CA GLU A 564 8.45 30.94 -1.24
C GLU A 564 9.96 30.90 -0.93
N ASP A 565 10.34 30.27 0.18
CA ASP A 565 11.73 30.04 0.59
C ASP A 565 11.94 28.59 1.09
N PHE A 566 13.18 28.19 1.34
CA PHE A 566 13.49 26.93 1.98
C PHE A 566 12.89 26.86 3.38
N LYS A 567 12.37 25.69 3.75
CA LYS A 567 11.84 25.43 5.10
C LYS A 567 10.72 26.38 5.52
N ASP A 568 9.93 26.90 4.57
CA ASP A 568 8.81 27.79 4.85
C ASP A 568 7.45 27.07 4.91
N SER A 569 7.45 25.73 4.84
CA SER A 569 6.26 24.90 4.99
C SER A 569 6.55 23.58 5.73
N GLY A 570 5.54 22.70 5.76
CA GLY A 570 5.48 21.50 6.59
C GLY A 570 6.53 20.44 6.29
N TYR A 571 6.67 19.54 7.27
CA TYR A 571 7.47 18.33 7.13
C TYR A 571 6.73 17.30 6.29
N SER A 572 7.50 16.46 5.61
CA SER A 572 6.97 15.28 4.96
C SER A 572 7.86 14.08 5.18
N PHE A 573 7.22 12.91 5.27
CA PHE A 573 7.86 11.61 5.29
C PHE A 573 7.32 10.76 4.15
N CYS A 574 8.19 10.37 3.23
CA CYS A 574 7.92 9.34 2.25
C CYS A 574 8.45 8.01 2.80
N VAL A 575 7.60 7.00 2.93
CA VAL A 575 8.01 5.69 3.42
C VAL A 575 8.86 4.95 2.38
N PRO A 576 9.81 4.09 2.80
CA PRO A 576 10.52 3.21 1.86
C PRO A 576 9.57 2.14 1.32
N ALA A 577 9.96 1.51 0.21
CA ALA A 577 9.23 0.37 -0.32
C ALA A 577 9.35 -0.84 0.62
N ILE A 578 8.25 -1.59 0.75
CA ILE A 578 8.29 -2.93 1.36
C ILE A 578 9.24 -3.79 0.53
N SER A 579 9.04 -3.89 -0.78
CA SER A 579 9.90 -4.67 -1.67
C SER A 579 10.24 -3.85 -2.91
N ASN A 580 11.52 -3.51 -3.05
CA ASN A 580 11.96 -2.46 -3.97
C ASN A 580 12.48 -3.02 -5.30
N ILE A 581 11.59 -3.14 -6.29
CA ILE A 581 11.97 -3.54 -7.66
C ILE A 581 12.53 -2.38 -8.50
N TRP A 582 12.35 -1.14 -8.05
CA TRP A 582 12.79 0.06 -8.75
C TRP A 582 13.63 0.95 -7.82
N PRO A 583 14.90 0.58 -7.53
CA PRO A 583 15.69 1.26 -6.52
C PRO A 583 16.05 2.69 -6.94
N ARG A 584 15.20 3.64 -6.56
CA ARG A 584 15.50 5.08 -6.61
C ARG A 584 16.57 5.40 -5.55
N ARG A 585 17.35 6.44 -5.79
CA ARG A 585 18.41 6.91 -4.89
C ARG A 585 18.51 8.43 -4.95
N TRP A 586 19.04 9.06 -3.92
CA TRP A 586 19.36 10.48 -3.86
C TRP A 586 20.84 10.67 -3.47
N PHE A 587 21.69 10.80 -4.49
CA PHE A 587 23.12 11.05 -4.33
C PHE A 587 23.52 12.31 -5.10
N PRO A 588 23.24 13.52 -4.58
CA PRO A 588 23.71 14.75 -5.21
C PRO A 588 25.24 14.84 -5.12
N ASN A 589 25.86 15.32 -6.20
CA ASN A 589 27.32 15.51 -6.28
C ASN A 589 27.84 16.51 -5.24
N GLU A 590 27.06 17.57 -5.01
CA GLU A 590 27.32 18.62 -4.04
C GLU A 590 26.42 18.49 -2.81
N GLY A 591 26.93 18.93 -1.67
CA GLY A 591 26.14 18.97 -0.45
C GLY A 591 25.08 20.07 -0.50
N GLY A 592 23.92 19.82 0.08
CA GLY A 592 22.86 20.82 0.19
C GLY A 592 23.33 22.04 0.98
N SER A 593 22.78 23.19 0.63
CA SER A 593 23.06 24.43 1.38
C SER A 593 22.44 24.37 2.79
N ASN A 594 22.95 25.14 3.75
CA ASN A 594 22.49 25.10 5.16
C ASN A 594 22.46 23.71 5.82
N ARG A 595 23.24 22.76 5.30
CA ARG A 595 23.45 21.44 5.86
C ARG A 595 24.26 21.52 7.15
N ALA A 596 23.92 20.69 8.15
CA ALA A 596 24.69 20.61 9.39
C ALA A 596 26.15 20.20 9.13
N PRO A 597 27.14 20.78 9.85
CA PRO A 597 28.54 20.38 9.73
C PRO A 597 28.73 18.87 9.92
N GLY A 598 29.39 18.21 8.98
CA GLY A 598 29.66 16.77 9.04
C GLY A 598 28.49 15.86 8.64
N ALA A 599 27.29 16.39 8.39
CA ALA A 599 26.17 15.59 7.90
C ALA A 599 26.46 15.02 6.49
N PRO A 600 25.71 14.00 6.01
CA PRO A 600 25.88 13.42 4.67
C PRO A 600 25.59 14.42 3.53
N LYS A 601 26.21 14.29 2.35
CA LYS A 601 26.03 15.28 1.26
C LYS A 601 24.58 15.39 0.81
N TYR A 602 23.82 14.30 0.89
CA TYR A 602 22.43 14.26 0.50
C TYR A 602 21.46 15.06 1.40
N THR A 603 21.94 15.72 2.47
CA THR A 603 21.13 16.55 3.38
C THR A 603 21.33 18.05 3.15
N GLY A 604 20.40 18.87 3.64
CA GLY A 604 20.40 20.33 3.45
C GLY A 604 19.39 20.81 2.40
N ASP A 605 19.58 22.02 1.92
CA ASP A 605 18.65 22.75 1.05
C ASP A 605 19.05 22.57 -0.41
N PHE A 606 18.10 22.05 -1.20
CA PHE A 606 18.27 21.71 -2.62
C PHE A 606 17.12 22.23 -3.47
N LEU A 607 17.45 22.58 -4.71
CA LEU A 607 16.45 22.58 -5.77
C LEU A 607 16.32 21.13 -6.28
N ASP A 608 15.09 20.60 -6.27
CA ASP A 608 14.82 19.31 -6.91
C ASP A 608 14.91 19.42 -8.44
N GLY A 609 14.74 18.31 -9.18
CA GLY A 609 14.91 18.34 -10.64
C GLY A 609 13.83 19.13 -11.40
N LEU A 610 12.81 19.64 -10.72
CA LEU A 610 11.81 20.59 -11.24
C LEU A 610 11.99 22.01 -10.64
N HIS A 611 13.12 22.22 -9.95
CA HIS A 611 13.49 23.45 -9.26
C HIS A 611 12.54 23.86 -8.13
N ASN A 612 11.82 22.91 -7.53
CA ASN A 612 11.15 23.16 -6.26
C ASN A 612 12.16 23.21 -5.12
N ARG A 613 11.88 24.05 -4.11
CA ARG A 613 12.68 24.11 -2.88
C ARG A 613 12.33 22.94 -1.98
N VAL A 614 13.34 22.14 -1.64
CA VAL A 614 13.23 21.03 -0.71
C VAL A 614 14.43 21.01 0.25
N SER A 615 14.15 20.85 1.54
CA SER A 615 15.18 20.70 2.57
C SER A 615 15.19 19.28 3.07
N VAL A 616 16.25 18.54 2.73
CA VAL A 616 16.39 17.11 3.00
C VAL A 616 17.00 16.89 4.37
N LEU A 617 16.31 16.13 5.21
CA LEU A 617 16.72 15.80 6.57
C LEU A 617 17.40 14.43 6.64
N ALA A 618 16.81 13.42 6.00
CA ALA A 618 17.33 12.06 5.96
C ALA A 618 16.82 11.33 4.70
N VAL A 619 17.63 10.39 4.18
CA VAL A 619 17.28 9.54 3.05
C VAL A 619 17.85 8.12 3.24
N ALA A 620 17.01 7.10 3.10
CA ALA A 620 17.37 5.69 3.11
C ALA A 620 17.89 5.27 1.74
N ASN A 621 19.10 5.69 1.39
CA ASN A 621 19.72 5.35 0.12
C ASN A 621 20.06 3.84 0.02
N PRO A 622 19.93 3.20 -1.16
CA PRO A 622 20.42 1.84 -1.41
C PRO A 622 21.92 1.71 -1.12
N LEU A 623 22.29 0.75 -0.28
CA LEU A 623 23.66 0.50 0.18
C LEU A 623 23.93 -1.00 0.27
N TYR A 624 25.18 -1.40 0.04
CA TYR A 624 25.59 -2.80 0.19
C TYR A 624 25.50 -3.23 1.66
N THR A 625 24.60 -4.16 1.97
CA THR A 625 24.35 -4.66 3.33
C THR A 625 25.12 -5.94 3.66
N GLY A 626 25.54 -6.69 2.63
CA GLY A 626 26.15 -8.01 2.79
C GLY A 626 25.17 -9.11 3.20
N ARG A 627 23.86 -8.90 2.98
CA ARG A 627 22.80 -9.87 3.27
C ARG A 627 22.22 -10.43 1.98
N GLU A 628 21.72 -11.67 2.04
CA GLU A 628 21.12 -12.36 0.89
C GLU A 628 19.63 -12.67 1.10
N PRO A 629 18.77 -12.51 0.07
CA PRO A 629 19.14 -12.09 -1.29
C PRO A 629 19.45 -10.59 -1.38
N ALA A 630 20.55 -10.23 -2.05
CA ALA A 630 21.00 -8.85 -2.17
C ALA A 630 19.90 -7.92 -2.77
N ASP A 631 19.13 -8.41 -3.73
CA ASP A 631 18.04 -7.63 -4.33
C ASP A 631 16.94 -7.22 -3.35
N LEU A 632 16.77 -7.95 -2.25
CA LEU A 632 15.81 -7.59 -1.20
C LEU A 632 16.43 -6.61 -0.19
N TYR A 633 17.69 -6.84 0.20
CA TYR A 633 18.29 -6.15 1.35
C TYR A 633 19.14 -4.93 0.99
N ASP A 634 19.73 -4.87 -0.20
CA ASP A 634 20.61 -3.77 -0.62
C ASP A 634 19.84 -2.58 -1.23
N ARG A 635 18.54 -2.76 -1.50
CA ARG A 635 17.68 -1.77 -2.16
C ARG A 635 16.90 -0.87 -1.17
N ALA A 636 17.40 -0.72 0.05
CA ALA A 636 16.83 0.13 1.11
C ALA A 636 15.34 -0.15 1.40
N THR A 637 14.96 -1.42 1.45
CA THR A 637 13.60 -1.86 1.80
C THR A 637 13.30 -1.66 3.28
N GLY A 638 12.05 -1.36 3.63
CA GLY A 638 11.70 -1.03 5.00
C GLY A 638 10.23 -0.69 5.24
N TYR A 639 9.99 0.00 6.35
CA TYR A 639 8.69 0.53 6.76
C TYR A 639 8.85 1.78 7.62
N GLY A 640 7.79 2.57 7.74
CA GLY A 640 7.73 3.77 8.57
C GLY A 640 7.03 3.53 9.90
N ILE A 641 7.52 4.15 10.99
CA ILE A 641 6.83 4.27 12.28
C ILE A 641 6.75 5.74 12.66
N LEU A 642 5.56 6.21 12.99
CA LEU A 642 5.30 7.55 13.48
C LEU A 642 4.73 7.45 14.90
N ARG A 643 5.32 8.19 15.84
CA ARG A 643 4.87 8.29 17.23
C ARG A 643 4.41 9.71 17.51
N PHE A 644 3.15 9.85 17.89
CA PHE A 644 2.52 11.13 18.18
C PHE A 644 2.40 11.27 19.70
N HIS A 645 3.10 12.26 20.26
CA HIS A 645 3.16 12.49 21.70
C HIS A 645 2.16 13.56 22.10
N ARG A 646 1.12 13.16 22.83
CA ARG A 646 -0.03 14.02 23.13
C ARG A 646 0.37 15.21 24.01
N LYS A 647 1.22 14.96 25.00
CA LYS A 647 1.60 15.94 26.03
C LYS A 647 2.36 17.14 25.49
N ASP A 648 3.29 16.97 24.55
CA ASP A 648 4.14 18.07 24.04
C ASP A 648 3.87 18.39 22.57
N ARG A 649 2.87 17.71 21.97
CA ARG A 649 2.49 17.86 20.56
C ARG A 649 3.67 17.60 19.61
N SER A 650 4.60 16.73 20.01
CA SER A 650 5.70 16.29 19.17
C SER A 650 5.36 15.03 18.36
N ILE A 651 6.04 14.88 17.23
CA ILE A 651 5.93 13.72 16.34
C ILE A 651 7.33 13.18 16.13
N THR A 652 7.55 11.91 16.45
CA THR A 652 8.78 11.19 16.13
C THR A 652 8.54 10.34 14.89
N VAL A 653 9.36 10.55 13.86
CA VAL A 653 9.35 9.80 12.60
C VAL A 653 10.54 8.85 12.59
N GLU A 654 10.30 7.58 12.30
CA GLU A 654 11.29 6.51 12.21
C GLU A 654 11.16 5.79 10.87
N CYS A 655 12.28 5.56 10.18
CA CYS A 655 12.34 4.79 8.94
C CYS A 655 13.16 3.53 9.21
N TRP A 656 12.53 2.36 9.29
CA TRP A 656 13.17 1.13 9.71
C TRP A 656 13.60 0.26 8.53
N PRO A 657 14.84 -0.26 8.51
CA PRO A 657 15.24 -1.30 7.56
C PRO A 657 14.44 -2.57 7.83
N ARG A 658 13.99 -3.23 6.76
CA ARG A 658 13.25 -4.50 6.85
C ARG A 658 13.94 -5.54 7.74
N PHE A 659 15.26 -5.66 7.62
CA PHE A 659 16.06 -6.72 8.24
C PHE A 659 16.48 -6.45 9.69
N VAL A 660 16.08 -5.31 10.26
CA VAL A 660 16.31 -4.98 11.67
C VAL A 660 15.03 -5.29 12.45
N GLN A 661 15.15 -6.09 13.51
CA GLN A 661 14.02 -6.36 14.41
C GLN A 661 14.07 -5.35 15.57
N PRO A 662 12.96 -4.66 15.90
CA PRO A 662 12.94 -3.60 16.92
C PRO A 662 13.30 -4.10 18.32
N GLU A 663 13.09 -5.39 18.59
CA GLU A 663 13.45 -6.02 19.87
C GLU A 663 14.94 -6.38 20.01
N ASP A 664 15.73 -6.30 18.93
CA ASP A 664 17.15 -6.67 18.97
C ASP A 664 17.98 -5.64 19.75
N PRO A 665 19.01 -6.07 20.52
CA PRO A 665 19.90 -5.13 21.22
C PRO A 665 20.60 -4.18 20.25
N GLY A 666 20.39 -2.87 20.44
CA GLY A 666 20.98 -1.84 19.58
C GLY A 666 20.28 -1.68 18.23
N ALA A 667 19.06 -2.20 18.07
CA ALA A 667 18.22 -1.94 16.91
C ALA A 667 18.01 -0.44 16.71
N LEU A 668 18.27 0.02 15.49
CA LEU A 668 18.12 1.41 15.09
C LEU A 668 17.41 1.50 13.73
N PRO A 669 16.63 2.56 13.50
CA PRO A 669 16.17 2.89 12.15
C PRO A 669 17.36 3.24 11.23
N PHE A 670 17.10 3.49 9.96
CA PHE A 670 18.10 3.99 9.02
C PHE A 670 18.79 5.25 9.54
N ASP A 671 20.05 5.47 9.12
CA ASP A 671 20.82 6.66 9.48
C ASP A 671 20.05 7.95 9.17
N GLY A 672 20.05 8.88 10.13
CA GLY A 672 19.30 10.14 10.05
C GLY A 672 17.93 10.10 10.74
N TRP A 673 17.44 8.92 11.10
CA TRP A 673 16.27 8.74 11.97
C TRP A 673 16.69 8.22 13.36
N PRO A 674 15.85 8.40 14.41
CA PRO A 674 14.57 9.11 14.44
C PRO A 674 14.70 10.63 14.25
N ILE A 675 13.67 11.24 13.65
CA ILE A 675 13.51 12.70 13.57
C ILE A 675 12.33 13.10 14.44
N THR A 676 12.53 14.07 15.34
CA THR A 676 11.44 14.60 16.17
C THR A 676 11.16 16.05 15.80
N LEU A 677 9.89 16.39 15.61
CA LEU A 677 9.39 17.74 15.30
C LEU A 677 8.19 18.09 16.18
N ASN A 678 7.96 19.37 16.42
CA ASN A 678 6.72 19.85 17.05
C ASN A 678 5.68 20.20 15.99
N VAL A 679 4.38 20.04 16.29
CA VAL A 679 3.30 20.41 15.37
C VAL A 679 3.43 21.84 14.82
N LEU A 680 3.92 22.79 15.63
CA LEU A 680 4.12 24.17 15.21
C LEU A 680 5.19 24.31 14.11
N ASP A 681 6.14 23.38 14.03
CA ASP A 681 7.19 23.39 13.01
C ASP A 681 6.62 23.14 11.61
N ASN A 682 5.40 22.60 11.49
CA ASN A 682 4.75 22.38 10.20
C ASN A 682 4.20 23.65 9.55
N TYR A 683 4.08 24.77 10.29
CA TYR A 683 3.78 26.05 9.65
C TYR A 683 5.02 26.69 9.07
N ALA A 684 6.12 26.67 9.83
CA ALA A 684 7.50 26.92 9.39
C ALA A 684 7.87 28.33 8.88
N LYS A 685 6.93 29.04 8.27
CA LYS A 685 7.14 30.37 7.69
C LYS A 685 7.53 31.36 8.79
N GLN A 686 8.55 32.15 8.51
CA GLN A 686 9.01 33.19 9.44
C GLN A 686 7.93 34.28 9.57
N PRO A 687 7.46 34.59 10.79
CA PRO A 687 6.46 35.63 10.99
C PRO A 687 7.03 37.02 10.71
N ALA A 688 6.28 37.84 9.99
CA ALA A 688 6.63 39.25 9.76
C ALA A 688 6.31 40.11 10.99
N ALA A 689 5.27 39.72 11.74
CA ALA A 689 4.87 40.34 12.99
C ALA A 689 4.01 39.38 13.81
N TYR A 690 3.56 39.83 14.98
CA TYR A 690 2.67 39.09 15.86
C TYR A 690 1.47 39.95 16.26
N LEU A 691 0.33 39.29 16.46
CA LEU A 691 -0.83 39.87 17.15
C LEU A 691 -0.60 39.84 18.68
N PRO A 692 -1.42 40.55 19.48
CA PRO A 692 -1.35 40.46 20.94
C PRO A 692 -1.46 39.02 21.44
N GLU A 693 -0.78 38.71 22.56
CA GLU A 693 -0.88 37.39 23.19
C GLU A 693 -2.32 37.14 23.65
N LEU A 694 -2.90 36.02 23.24
CA LEU A 694 -4.20 35.56 23.72
C LEU A 694 -4.02 34.91 25.09
N ARG A 695 -4.92 35.24 26.02
CA ARG A 695 -5.08 34.58 27.32
C ARG A 695 -6.54 34.16 27.46
N VAL A 696 -6.79 32.87 27.30
CA VAL A 696 -8.14 32.31 27.28
C VAL A 696 -8.48 31.72 28.64
N SER A 697 -9.66 32.02 29.16
CA SER A 697 -10.22 31.35 30.35
C SER A 697 -11.55 30.67 29.99
N GLY A 698 -11.83 29.54 30.64
CA GLY A 698 -13.06 28.77 30.42
C GLY A 698 -12.96 27.65 29.38
N LEU A 699 -11.87 27.56 28.62
CA LEU A 699 -11.60 26.48 27.66
C LEU A 699 -10.25 25.81 27.90
N GLU A 700 -10.17 24.51 27.63
CA GLU A 700 -8.93 23.73 27.55
C GLU A 700 -8.51 23.60 26.08
N ASP A 701 -7.23 23.85 25.77
CA ASP A 701 -6.66 23.76 24.43
C ASP A 701 -7.60 24.31 23.32
N PRO A 702 -7.94 25.61 23.36
CA PRO A 702 -8.90 26.18 22.42
C PRO A 702 -8.36 26.18 20.98
N VAL A 703 -9.27 26.16 20.02
CA VAL A 703 -8.94 26.32 18.60
C VAL A 703 -8.88 27.81 18.27
N VAL A 704 -7.74 28.24 17.73
CA VAL A 704 -7.47 29.61 17.30
C VAL A 704 -7.39 29.66 15.78
N GLN A 705 -8.27 30.44 15.15
CA GLN A 705 -8.28 30.73 13.72
C GLN A 705 -7.92 32.20 13.50
N VAL A 706 -6.94 32.45 12.62
CA VAL A 706 -6.49 33.79 12.25
C VAL A 706 -6.94 34.10 10.84
N ILE A 707 -7.68 35.20 10.67
CA ILE A 707 -8.30 35.60 9.41
C ILE A 707 -7.76 36.98 9.05
N HIS A 708 -7.32 37.17 7.81
CA HIS A 708 -7.00 38.49 7.29
C HIS A 708 -8.26 39.19 6.80
N GLU A 709 -8.57 40.38 7.32
CA GLU A 709 -9.83 41.08 7.01
C GLU A 709 -9.88 41.64 5.58
N GLY A 710 -8.72 41.87 4.94
CA GLY A 710 -8.65 42.53 3.63
C GLY A 710 -9.18 41.67 2.48
N ASP A 711 -9.01 40.36 2.56
CA ASP A 711 -9.41 39.37 1.56
C ASP A 711 -10.22 38.21 2.16
N ASN A 712 -10.47 38.24 3.47
CA ASN A 712 -11.15 37.19 4.23
C ASN A 712 -10.43 35.82 4.15
N GLU A 713 -9.12 35.82 3.89
CA GLU A 713 -8.32 34.60 3.88
C GLU A 713 -8.07 34.09 5.31
N VAL A 714 -8.32 32.81 5.54
CA VAL A 714 -7.83 32.12 6.74
C VAL A 714 -6.33 31.89 6.59
N VAL A 715 -5.55 32.57 7.44
CA VAL A 715 -4.08 32.47 7.47
C VAL A 715 -3.65 31.11 8.02
N TYR A 716 -4.33 30.65 9.07
CA TYR A 716 -4.27 29.29 9.62
C TYR A 716 -5.36 29.07 10.68
N THR A 717 -5.56 27.79 11.02
CA THR A 717 -6.30 27.36 12.21
C THR A 717 -5.46 26.34 12.99
N LEU A 718 -5.45 26.44 14.32
CA LEU A 718 -4.64 25.60 15.20
C LEU A 718 -5.37 25.35 16.51
N ARG A 719 -5.41 24.10 16.98
CA ARG A 719 -5.67 23.80 18.40
C ARG A 719 -4.42 24.08 19.21
N ILE A 720 -4.46 25.09 20.07
CA ILE A 720 -3.29 25.49 20.86
C ILE A 720 -3.11 24.55 22.05
N GLN A 721 -1.90 24.50 22.59
CA GLN A 721 -1.64 23.82 23.85
C GLN A 721 -1.72 24.81 25.03
N GLY A 722 -2.58 24.52 25.98
CA GLY A 722 -2.87 25.36 27.14
C GLY A 722 -3.77 26.54 26.79
N SER A 723 -3.69 27.60 27.60
CA SER A 723 -4.59 28.75 27.54
C SER A 723 -3.97 30.02 26.96
N LYS A 724 -2.72 29.94 26.47
CA LYS A 724 -1.97 31.09 25.96
C LYS A 724 -1.40 30.79 24.59
N PHE A 725 -1.57 31.74 23.69
CA PHE A 725 -1.00 31.64 22.35
C PHE A 725 -0.73 33.03 21.80
N ARG A 726 0.39 33.18 21.09
CA ARG A 726 0.72 34.43 20.42
C ARG A 726 0.60 34.24 18.91
N PRO A 727 -0.48 34.73 18.27
CA PRO A 727 -0.69 34.53 16.85
C PRO A 727 0.38 35.20 15.99
N MET A 728 0.93 34.41 15.08
CA MET A 728 1.85 34.83 14.02
C MET A 728 1.07 35.41 12.83
N VAL A 729 1.60 36.44 12.20
CA VAL A 729 1.09 37.02 10.95
C VAL A 729 2.24 37.34 9.98
N PHE A 730 1.96 37.27 8.69
CA PHE A 730 3.00 37.22 7.64
C PHE A 730 3.04 38.46 6.74
N HIS A 731 2.19 39.45 7.02
CA HIS A 731 2.18 40.76 6.38
C HIS A 731 1.48 41.78 7.29
N GLN A 732 1.58 43.06 6.93
CA GLN A 732 0.80 44.12 7.56
C GLN A 732 -0.67 44.02 7.14
N GLY A 733 -1.59 44.44 8.00
CA GLY A 733 -3.03 44.38 7.72
C GLY A 733 -3.86 44.49 8.99
N THR A 734 -5.15 44.22 8.83
CA THR A 734 -6.08 44.04 9.95
C THR A 734 -6.54 42.59 9.97
N PHE A 735 -6.68 42.02 11.16
CA PHE A 735 -6.95 40.61 11.36
C PHE A 735 -8.10 40.39 12.34
N THR A 736 -8.86 39.34 12.09
CA THR A 736 -9.81 38.74 13.03
C THR A 736 -9.18 37.50 13.63
N ILE A 737 -9.34 37.34 14.95
CA ILE A 737 -9.06 36.07 15.63
C ILE A 737 -10.39 35.47 16.08
N ARG A 738 -10.66 34.23 15.67
CA ARG A 738 -11.73 33.39 16.22
C ARG A 738 -11.12 32.38 17.20
N ILE A 739 -11.64 32.34 18.42
CA ILE A 739 -11.27 31.38 19.46
C ILE A 739 -12.48 30.50 19.70
N SER A 740 -12.29 29.19 19.82
CA SER A 740 -13.42 28.26 19.91
C SER A 740 -13.10 26.95 20.62
N ASP A 741 -14.15 26.28 21.08
CA ASP A 741 -14.19 24.84 21.27
C ASP A 741 -15.24 24.29 20.28
N PRO A 742 -14.81 23.70 19.15
CA PRO A 742 -15.72 23.24 18.11
C PRO A 742 -16.61 22.07 18.59
N ASP A 743 -16.13 21.24 19.51
CA ASP A 743 -16.86 20.07 20.01
C ASP A 743 -18.02 20.50 20.94
N ALA A 744 -17.82 21.60 21.68
CA ALA A 744 -18.85 22.21 22.52
C ALA A 744 -19.72 23.24 21.78
N GLY A 745 -19.40 23.59 20.53
CA GLY A 745 -20.09 24.63 19.76
C GLY A 745 -19.90 26.06 20.32
N LEU A 746 -18.80 26.30 21.04
CA LEU A 746 -18.50 27.59 21.67
C LEU A 746 -17.51 28.38 20.83
N PHE A 747 -17.77 29.67 20.60
CA PHE A 747 -16.78 30.56 19.97
C PHE A 747 -16.90 32.03 20.41
N ARG A 748 -15.81 32.77 20.22
CA ARG A 748 -15.68 34.23 20.36
C ARG A 748 -14.81 34.76 19.23
N GLU A 749 -15.07 35.99 18.80
CA GLU A 749 -14.28 36.67 17.77
C GLU A 749 -13.78 38.03 18.26
N VAL A 750 -12.56 38.35 17.88
CA VAL A 750 -11.94 39.65 18.13
C VAL A 750 -11.47 40.21 16.78
N ASN A 751 -12.12 41.28 16.35
CA ASN A 751 -11.88 41.94 15.05
C ASN A 751 -10.98 43.17 15.22
N GLY A 752 -10.48 43.69 14.11
CA GLY A 752 -9.76 44.96 14.07
C GLY A 752 -8.32 44.88 14.58
N LEU A 753 -7.77 43.68 14.74
CA LEU A 753 -6.45 43.49 15.33
C LEU A 753 -5.38 43.86 14.32
N LYS A 754 -4.41 44.66 14.76
CA LYS A 754 -3.28 45.07 13.92
C LYS A 754 -1.98 44.49 14.48
N PRO A 755 -1.04 44.10 13.60
CA PRO A 755 0.30 43.76 14.04
C PRO A 755 0.91 44.95 14.79
N GLY A 756 1.37 44.74 16.03
CA GLY A 756 1.92 45.82 16.84
C GLY A 756 3.35 46.20 16.44
N THR A 757 3.69 47.49 16.56
CA THR A 757 5.08 47.97 16.71
C THR A 757 5.55 47.98 18.19
N ALA A 758 4.65 47.69 19.13
CA ALA A 758 4.93 47.62 20.56
C ALA A 758 5.40 46.21 20.95
N GLY A 759 6.39 46.12 21.85
CA GLY A 759 7.12 44.91 22.23
C GLY A 759 6.29 43.75 22.79
N ARG A 760 6.97 42.83 23.48
CA ARG A 760 6.42 41.55 23.98
C ARG A 760 5.26 41.65 25.00
N ASP A 761 4.71 42.84 25.27
CA ASP A 761 3.92 43.14 26.48
C ASP A 761 2.41 43.41 26.27
N SER A 762 1.86 43.28 25.05
CA SER A 762 0.41 43.42 24.82
C SER A 762 -0.31 42.06 24.82
N PHE A 763 -1.42 41.95 25.58
CA PHE A 763 -2.25 40.74 25.67
C PHE A 763 -3.75 41.06 25.54
N LEU A 764 -4.52 40.05 25.15
CA LEU A 764 -5.98 40.06 25.06
C LEU A 764 -6.52 38.95 25.95
N GLU A 765 -7.37 39.30 26.92
CA GLU A 765 -8.10 38.33 27.73
C GLU A 765 -9.42 37.98 27.04
N VAL A 766 -9.70 36.68 26.92
CA VAL A 766 -10.93 36.17 26.31
C VAL A 766 -11.53 35.13 27.25
N GLU A 767 -12.68 35.46 27.83
CA GLU A 767 -13.42 34.63 28.76
C GLU A 767 -14.61 33.96 28.06
N PHE A 768 -14.78 32.65 28.30
CA PHE A 768 -15.84 31.82 27.71
C PHE A 768 -17.00 31.55 28.65
#